data_AF-A0A936UJU6-F1
#
_entry.id   AF-A0A936UJU6-F1
#
_cell.length_a   1.000
_cell.length_b   1.000
_cell.length_c   1.000
_cell.angle_alpha   90.00
_cell.angle_beta   90.00
_cell.angle_gamma   90.00
#
_symmetry.space_group_name_H-M   'P 1'
#
loop_
_entity.id
_entity.type
_entity.pdbx_description
1 polymer ?
#
loop_
_entity_poly.entity_id
_entity_poly.type
_entity_poly.pdbx_seq_one_letter_code
_entity_poly.pdbx_strand_id
1 'polypeptide(L)'
;MKNLKSILSILITVCLLLGINSQNSYSQNSTNKIKPNETNLKKGKKISNAEVSKLINKNKKTLKKNSRGTWLLQEDFESGIFPPSGWTVTSGATQWEQNFVSGYGTGNYCMFYSNYNCNYSDNTIYTSGFPSLTQTGDKLVFDFAYAPYNDGTFDYYDNLEIFYYDDIDASWYSLIFYNGTDLQTAPGTSGNFEPASNEWGTKTIDIPANASSIYFQSWENCANDFFIDNIRVGVPAVTGNEASVEKVWAKGKLPLVYGVPDKISALIKNNSASPIYNLKVYLNISGANNLTDSLVISNLNPGDTAQVDFNGFMPVLNGFSTVTISVPDDENNSNNSLDYLSEVNPNTMRYVDSNCCNGSVGWIGEYSFLNKYYMSGTGQIRKVNIKLSSEENVGQVVYGYVVNSSGIVVGKSSYYKIQASDQQNTYKTFEITDPKPVIITNDHYYVGIAQTEYSGDGFAFTPQMFLYDVPARPDANYYANLAPTGSLVGVGEFPREYGQNYAIESVIGNQASIDAGVSDLGLTYDQYFSVTSFTPVGKVFNAGTGSATFTVNRKITPGGYTSTKTVTSLAAGGNASVTFDPWTFTSGTTYTIRDSVILSGDGNISNNAMSNTITPRIAKQLCVLWQQKEDRDSLVRAINSDGRYANNFDTVRMNYTGSYKPWKFMFVNFKNESNYSPWVRDSLKAFLDQSTAGNKKSLIVFGNTLAVNNDPDINFYANPADTIFYRQYLKSRSVSDNWPANIPASENKFRGTGFFSGVSQDSVSDPFTPELIMPVNGGTAAFKPKSVSGNGSDSCIAVCFAGSSYNTFFMSNKFSSLRSTNSSPLDGPVLVYTKIIDWLQSISTGAKILDLTILPEGLYDPNANAMVRDTVKVYLRNATSPFARVDSGKAYLSPSGQASVLFSNASNGVNYYIQVKHRNAMETWSKLPQMFSGNQLTYDFTTAITKAYGDNMKQSGSRWVIYSGDVNKDGAIDASDVSAVDNDSYNSLSGYVVTDLTGDDFVDASDVSVCDNNVTIGVYRSAPAPTVYSGSEEDNLPSLDNSVLNEFKIDHEIYEKTKNMNKVSDPNFKRETKFAERKNNRVEYKTLK
;
A
#
# COMPACT_ATOMS: atom_id res chain seq x y z
N MET A 1 -5.36 31.24 -47.95
CA MET A 1 -6.40 30.39 -48.58
C MET A 1 -7.15 29.73 -47.43
N LYS A 2 -8.21 30.37 -46.90
CA LYS A 2 -9.63 30.24 -47.28
C LYS A 2 -10.12 28.77 -47.26
N ASN A 3 -10.94 28.47 -46.24
CA ASN A 3 -12.21 27.71 -46.26
C ASN A 3 -12.18 26.25 -46.79
N LEU A 4 -12.96 25.26 -46.33
CA LEU A 4 -14.16 25.24 -45.50
C LEU A 4 -14.39 23.80 -45.02
N LYS A 5 -15.13 23.68 -43.91
CA LYS A 5 -15.89 22.52 -43.45
C LYS A 5 -16.83 21.95 -44.53
N SER A 6 -16.95 20.61 -44.56
CA SER A 6 -18.15 19.74 -44.63
C SER A 6 -17.70 18.40 -45.26
N ILE A 7 -18.03 17.19 -44.79
CA ILE A 7 -19.32 16.58 -44.52
C ILE A 7 -19.14 15.40 -43.57
N LEU A 8 -20.06 15.34 -42.61
CA LEU A 8 -20.40 14.27 -41.68
C LEU A 8 -21.31 13.23 -42.37
N SER A 9 -21.13 11.95 -42.03
CA SER A 9 -22.13 10.85 -42.04
C SER A 9 -22.40 10.02 -43.31
N ILE A 10 -22.72 8.73 -43.03
CA ILE A 10 -23.26 7.58 -43.83
C ILE A 10 -22.22 6.42 -43.84
N LEU A 11 -22.37 5.22 -43.25
CA LEU A 11 -23.47 4.32 -42.82
C LEU A 11 -22.86 3.24 -41.86
N ILE A 12 -23.30 2.95 -40.61
CA ILE A 12 -24.29 1.94 -40.11
C ILE A 12 -24.41 0.67 -41.02
N THR A 13 -24.24 -0.62 -40.63
CA THR A 13 -24.99 -1.46 -39.64
C THR A 13 -24.50 -2.96 -39.61
N VAL A 14 -24.78 -3.68 -38.50
CA VAL A 14 -24.97 -5.15 -38.24
C VAL A 14 -23.78 -6.14 -38.35
N CYS A 15 -23.56 -7.20 -37.53
CA CYS A 15 -24.32 -8.01 -36.53
C CYS A 15 -23.33 -8.44 -35.40
N LEU A 16 -23.61 -8.51 -34.08
CA LEU A 16 -24.58 -9.29 -33.27
C LEU A 16 -24.59 -10.81 -33.55
N LEU A 17 -24.08 -11.61 -32.59
CA LEU A 17 -24.74 -12.74 -31.87
C LEU A 17 -23.85 -13.95 -31.53
N LEU A 18 -24.11 -14.46 -30.30
CA LEU A 18 -23.74 -15.74 -29.66
C LEU A 18 -22.33 -15.78 -29.02
N GLY A 19 -22.12 -15.92 -27.70
CA GLY A 19 -22.93 -16.48 -26.62
C GLY A 19 -22.59 -17.95 -26.40
N ILE A 20 -21.93 -18.32 -25.28
CA ILE A 20 -22.09 -19.56 -24.50
C ILE A 20 -21.19 -19.53 -23.23
N ASN A 21 -21.80 -20.02 -22.15
CA ASN A 21 -21.36 -20.23 -20.76
C ASN A 21 -20.18 -21.19 -20.55
N SER A 22 -19.49 -21.05 -19.41
CA SER A 22 -19.16 -22.16 -18.49
C SER A 22 -18.96 -21.57 -17.07
N GLN A 23 -19.90 -21.74 -16.14
CA GLN A 23 -20.17 -22.88 -15.24
C GLN A 23 -19.26 -22.94 -14.00
N ASN A 24 -19.95 -22.77 -12.87
CA ASN A 24 -19.53 -22.83 -11.47
C ASN A 24 -19.07 -24.23 -11.04
N SER A 25 -18.46 -24.31 -9.86
CA SER A 25 -18.55 -25.52 -9.02
C SER A 25 -18.70 -25.16 -7.52
N TYR A 26 -19.89 -25.48 -6.99
CA TYR A 26 -20.29 -25.91 -5.63
C TYR A 26 -20.09 -24.96 -4.41
N SER A 27 -21.00 -24.82 -3.43
CA SER A 27 -22.22 -25.58 -3.05
C SER A 27 -23.26 -24.71 -2.31
N GLN A 28 -24.54 -25.10 -2.42
CA GLN A 28 -25.70 -24.52 -1.73
C GLN A 28 -25.83 -24.95 -0.26
N ASN A 29 -26.36 -24.06 0.61
CA ASN A 29 -27.64 -24.30 1.31
C ASN A 29 -28.18 -23.06 2.07
N SER A 30 -29.34 -22.60 1.59
CA SER A 30 -30.45 -21.79 2.14
C SER A 30 -30.36 -21.05 3.50
N THR A 31 -30.64 -19.74 3.48
CA THR A 31 -31.93 -19.16 3.93
C THR A 31 -32.05 -17.70 3.45
N ASN A 32 -33.15 -17.41 2.74
CA ASN A 32 -33.42 -16.13 2.07
C ASN A 32 -33.66 -14.98 3.06
N LYS A 33 -32.84 -13.92 2.98
CA LYS A 33 -33.24 -12.54 3.26
C LYS A 33 -32.90 -11.70 2.03
N ILE A 34 -33.93 -11.25 1.32
CA ILE A 34 -33.79 -10.36 0.17
C ILE A 34 -33.33 -8.99 0.70
N LYS A 35 -32.18 -8.51 0.21
CA LYS A 35 -31.72 -7.12 0.37
C LYS A 35 -32.07 -6.32 -0.90
N PRO A 36 -32.38 -5.02 -0.80
CA PRO A 36 -32.77 -4.17 -1.93
C PRO A 36 -31.58 -3.90 -2.87
N ASN A 37 -31.83 -3.91 -4.17
CA ASN A 37 -30.84 -3.69 -5.22
C ASN A 37 -30.45 -2.21 -5.36
N GLU A 38 -29.14 -1.99 -5.42
CA GLU A 38 -28.46 -0.77 -5.83
C GLU A 38 -28.68 -0.47 -7.33
N THR A 39 -29.15 0.73 -7.66
CA THR A 39 -29.12 1.30 -9.01
C THR A 39 -27.86 2.15 -9.21
N ASN A 40 -27.05 1.73 -10.19
CA ASN A 40 -25.80 2.36 -10.60
C ASN A 40 -26.01 3.75 -11.23
N LEU A 41 -25.52 4.81 -10.57
CA LEU A 41 -25.35 6.16 -11.15
C LEU A 41 -24.06 6.21 -12.00
N LYS A 42 -24.17 6.58 -13.29
CA LYS A 42 -23.00 6.87 -14.15
C LYS A 42 -22.59 8.35 -14.07
N LYS A 43 -21.27 8.60 -13.95
CA LYS A 43 -20.65 9.93 -13.74
C LYS A 43 -20.01 10.49 -15.04
N GLY A 44 -20.45 11.69 -15.44
CA GLY A 44 -19.67 12.87 -15.90
C GLY A 44 -18.86 12.88 -17.21
N LYS A 45 -19.22 13.80 -18.13
CA LYS A 45 -18.36 14.35 -19.21
C LYS A 45 -18.02 15.82 -18.90
N LYS A 46 -16.76 16.24 -19.07
CA LYS A 46 -16.27 17.61 -18.79
C LYS A 46 -16.77 18.61 -19.85
N ILE A 47 -17.43 19.69 -19.43
CA ILE A 47 -17.89 20.80 -20.30
C ILE A 47 -16.79 21.86 -20.39
N SER A 48 -16.61 22.48 -21.56
CA SER A 48 -15.56 23.49 -21.79
C SER A 48 -15.96 24.89 -21.31
N ASN A 49 -14.98 25.72 -20.88
CA ASN A 49 -15.22 27.12 -20.46
C ASN A 49 -15.88 28.00 -21.55
N ALA A 50 -15.76 27.60 -22.83
CA ALA A 50 -16.43 28.26 -23.95
C ALA A 50 -17.93 27.92 -24.04
N GLU A 51 -18.34 26.73 -23.61
CA GLU A 51 -19.76 26.34 -23.47
C GLU A 51 -20.40 26.98 -22.24
N VAL A 52 -19.66 27.10 -21.14
CA VAL A 52 -20.08 27.86 -19.94
C VAL A 52 -20.31 29.34 -20.27
N SER A 53 -19.43 29.96 -21.07
CA SER A 53 -19.58 31.36 -21.50
C SER A 53 -20.74 31.57 -22.50
N LYS A 54 -21.10 30.53 -23.28
CA LYS A 54 -22.30 30.54 -24.14
C LYS A 54 -23.60 30.35 -23.34
N LEU A 55 -23.57 29.55 -22.27
CA LEU A 55 -24.69 29.38 -21.34
C LEU A 55 -24.97 30.66 -20.55
N ILE A 56 -23.93 31.33 -20.05
CA ILE A 56 -24.06 32.60 -19.33
C ILE A 56 -24.66 33.71 -20.22
N ASN A 57 -24.32 33.74 -21.52
CA ASN A 57 -24.85 34.75 -22.45
C ASN A 57 -26.21 34.39 -23.07
N LYS A 58 -26.69 33.14 -22.97
CA LYS A 58 -28.04 32.75 -23.41
C LYS A 58 -29.13 33.15 -22.39
N ASN A 59 -28.76 33.32 -21.12
CA ASN A 59 -29.70 33.66 -20.03
C ASN A 59 -29.90 35.17 -19.80
N LYS A 60 -29.36 36.04 -20.65
CA LYS A 60 -29.73 37.46 -20.67
C LYS A 60 -30.85 37.72 -21.69
N LYS A 61 -32.10 37.36 -21.33
CA LYS A 61 -33.32 37.95 -21.89
C LYS A 61 -34.51 37.71 -20.95
N THR A 62 -34.82 38.75 -20.16
CA THR A 62 -36.14 39.09 -19.59
C THR A 62 -37.04 37.91 -19.21
N LEU A 63 -36.92 37.44 -17.96
CA LEU A 63 -38.04 36.80 -17.28
C LEU A 63 -39.15 37.84 -17.14
N LYS A 64 -40.28 37.59 -17.79
CA LYS A 64 -41.51 38.34 -17.54
C LYS A 64 -41.95 38.01 -16.11
N LYS A 65 -42.13 39.08 -15.35
CA LYS A 65 -42.76 39.12 -14.03
C LYS A 65 -44.08 38.33 -14.08
N ASN A 66 -44.21 37.28 -13.29
CA ASN A 66 -45.53 36.85 -12.82
C ASN A 66 -45.72 37.43 -11.42
N SER A 67 -46.81 38.17 -11.24
CA SER A 67 -47.24 38.73 -9.96
C SER A 67 -47.46 37.60 -8.95
N ARG A 68 -46.69 37.60 -7.85
CA ARG A 68 -46.74 36.61 -6.76
C ARG A 68 -48.08 36.68 -6.02
N GLY A 69 -48.70 35.52 -5.75
CA GLY A 69 -49.92 35.41 -4.92
C GLY A 69 -50.87 34.24 -5.20
N THR A 70 -50.54 33.23 -6.01
CA THR A 70 -51.50 32.16 -6.38
C THR A 70 -50.87 30.77 -6.30
N TRP A 71 -51.51 29.87 -5.55
CA TRP A 71 -51.29 28.43 -5.64
C TRP A 71 -51.51 27.98 -7.09
N LEU A 72 -50.55 27.22 -7.64
CA LEU A 72 -50.53 26.73 -9.02
C LEU A 72 -51.35 25.44 -9.17
N LEU A 73 -51.41 24.67 -8.10
CA LEU A 73 -52.35 23.57 -7.88
C LEU A 73 -52.95 23.79 -6.49
N GLN A 74 -54.27 23.68 -6.37
CA GLN A 74 -54.98 23.69 -5.11
C GLN A 74 -56.15 22.71 -5.22
N GLU A 75 -56.11 21.67 -4.41
CA GLU A 75 -57.14 20.64 -4.33
C GLU A 75 -57.47 20.40 -2.86
N ASP A 76 -58.73 20.62 -2.51
CA ASP A 76 -59.31 20.43 -1.17
C ASP A 76 -60.30 19.26 -1.13
N PHE A 77 -60.51 18.56 -2.26
CA PHE A 77 -61.41 17.41 -2.41
C PHE A 77 -62.90 17.68 -2.14
N GLU A 78 -63.28 18.92 -1.84
CA GLU A 78 -64.63 19.29 -1.41
C GLU A 78 -65.68 19.23 -2.51
N SER A 79 -65.27 19.01 -3.77
CA SER A 79 -66.18 18.86 -4.91
C SER A 79 -67.04 17.59 -4.88
N GLY A 80 -66.66 16.59 -4.06
CA GLY A 80 -67.32 15.28 -4.02
C GLY A 80 -67.09 14.42 -5.26
N ILE A 81 -66.17 14.81 -6.16
CA ILE A 81 -65.81 14.07 -7.37
C ILE A 81 -64.40 13.48 -7.18
N PHE A 82 -64.28 12.16 -7.39
CA PHE A 82 -63.00 11.46 -7.27
C PHE A 82 -62.75 10.49 -8.45
N PRO A 83 -61.54 10.51 -9.05
CA PRO A 83 -60.46 11.47 -8.81
C PRO A 83 -60.87 12.89 -9.26
N PRO A 84 -60.25 13.95 -8.69
CA PRO A 84 -60.54 15.32 -9.09
C PRO A 84 -60.32 15.56 -10.59
N SER A 85 -60.91 16.65 -11.12
CA SER A 85 -60.82 16.94 -12.56
C SER A 85 -59.36 17.06 -13.03
N GLY A 86 -58.99 16.24 -14.01
CA GLY A 86 -57.62 16.20 -14.55
C GLY A 86 -56.62 15.34 -13.78
N TRP A 87 -57.04 14.72 -12.68
CA TRP A 87 -56.25 13.73 -11.94
C TRP A 87 -56.54 12.32 -12.47
N THR A 88 -55.57 11.42 -12.34
CA THR A 88 -55.72 10.02 -12.77
C THR A 88 -55.20 9.05 -11.72
N VAL A 89 -55.97 7.99 -11.44
CA VAL A 89 -55.60 6.91 -10.52
C VAL A 89 -55.31 5.63 -11.31
N THR A 90 -54.27 4.89 -10.95
CA THR A 90 -54.04 3.55 -11.52
C THR A 90 -54.98 2.54 -10.88
N SER A 91 -55.65 1.74 -11.71
CA SER A 91 -56.61 0.75 -11.25
C SER A 91 -55.92 -0.50 -10.70
N GLY A 92 -56.32 -0.97 -9.52
CA GLY A 92 -55.91 -2.26 -8.97
C GLY A 92 -56.84 -2.73 -7.85
N ALA A 93 -56.38 -3.70 -7.05
CA ALA A 93 -57.18 -4.31 -5.99
C ALA A 93 -57.41 -3.36 -4.78
N THR A 94 -56.41 -2.52 -4.48
CA THR A 94 -56.50 -1.35 -3.58
C THR A 94 -56.09 -0.13 -4.40
N GLN A 95 -56.82 0.98 -4.32
CA GLN A 95 -56.48 2.19 -5.07
C GLN A 95 -56.73 3.42 -4.21
N TRP A 96 -56.21 4.57 -4.65
CA TRP A 96 -56.58 5.84 -4.03
C TRP A 96 -58.07 6.08 -4.24
N GLU A 97 -58.77 6.49 -3.19
CA GLU A 97 -60.20 6.68 -3.15
C GLU A 97 -60.55 7.95 -2.34
N GLN A 98 -61.80 8.38 -2.41
CA GLN A 98 -62.31 9.47 -1.57
C GLN A 98 -62.81 8.92 -0.23
N ASN A 99 -62.54 9.65 0.85
CA ASN A 99 -63.12 9.39 2.16
C ASN A 99 -63.95 10.61 2.62
N PHE A 100 -64.81 10.42 3.63
CA PHE A 100 -65.76 11.41 4.16
C PHE A 100 -65.23 12.16 5.40
N VAL A 101 -63.95 11.99 5.72
CA VAL A 101 -63.21 12.81 6.68
C VAL A 101 -62.44 13.90 5.96
N SER A 102 -62.06 14.97 6.65
CA SER A 102 -61.31 16.09 6.08
C SER A 102 -60.28 16.65 7.07
N GLY A 103 -59.25 17.30 6.51
CA GLY A 103 -58.12 17.89 7.18
C GLY A 103 -58.53 18.78 8.34
N TYR A 104 -58.03 18.47 9.54
CA TYR A 104 -58.35 19.18 10.78
C TYR A 104 -59.86 19.29 11.08
N GLY A 105 -60.68 18.41 10.51
CA GLY A 105 -62.14 18.44 10.63
C GLY A 105 -62.83 19.60 9.90
N THR A 106 -62.15 20.23 8.93
CA THR A 106 -62.68 21.39 8.18
C THR A 106 -62.90 21.02 6.72
N GLY A 107 -64.13 20.67 6.37
CA GLY A 107 -64.49 20.11 5.07
C GLY A 107 -65.29 18.83 5.25
N ASN A 108 -65.51 18.08 4.17
CA ASN A 108 -66.26 16.83 4.16
C ASN A 108 -65.50 15.70 3.46
N TYR A 109 -64.42 15.99 2.73
CA TYR A 109 -63.76 15.00 1.89
C TYR A 109 -62.24 15.11 1.95
N CYS A 110 -61.57 13.98 1.74
CA CYS A 110 -60.12 13.91 1.50
C CYS A 110 -59.82 12.74 0.55
N MET A 111 -58.55 12.59 0.14
CA MET A 111 -58.10 11.36 -0.50
C MET A 111 -57.52 10.38 0.53
N PHE A 112 -57.81 9.10 0.35
CA PHE A 112 -57.30 8.05 1.22
C PHE A 112 -56.82 6.85 0.41
N TYR A 113 -55.90 6.08 0.99
CA TYR A 113 -55.46 4.80 0.47
C TYR A 113 -55.61 3.73 1.55
N SER A 114 -56.34 2.65 1.24
CA SER A 114 -56.57 1.58 2.22
C SER A 114 -55.38 0.61 2.29
N ASN A 115 -54.39 0.89 3.14
CA ASN A 115 -53.34 -0.10 3.43
C ASN A 115 -53.83 -1.16 4.43
N TYR A 116 -54.90 -0.89 5.19
CA TYR A 116 -55.45 -1.86 6.15
C TYR A 116 -55.99 -3.11 5.44
N ASN A 117 -56.67 -2.94 4.31
CA ASN A 117 -57.11 -4.04 3.43
C ASN A 117 -56.05 -4.36 2.35
N CYS A 118 -54.81 -4.50 2.79
CA CYS A 118 -53.60 -4.69 1.99
C CYS A 118 -53.73 -5.70 0.84
N ASN A 119 -53.35 -5.29 -0.37
CA ASN A 119 -53.34 -6.15 -1.56
C ASN A 119 -52.02 -6.05 -2.38
N TYR A 120 -51.02 -5.32 -1.89
CA TYR A 120 -49.70 -5.09 -2.51
C TYR A 120 -49.81 -4.59 -3.95
N SER A 121 -50.71 -3.63 -4.19
CA SER A 121 -51.03 -3.22 -5.57
C SER A 121 -50.36 -1.93 -6.04
N ASP A 122 -49.51 -1.32 -5.20
CA ASP A 122 -48.62 -0.17 -5.47
C ASP A 122 -49.26 0.93 -6.35
N ASN A 123 -50.55 1.21 -6.13
CA ASN A 123 -51.28 2.11 -7.00
C ASN A 123 -50.96 3.58 -6.72
N THR A 124 -50.99 4.37 -7.78
CA THR A 124 -50.54 5.77 -7.79
C THR A 124 -51.67 6.69 -8.20
N ILE A 125 -51.67 7.90 -7.66
CA ILE A 125 -52.55 8.99 -8.07
C ILE A 125 -51.73 10.15 -8.61
N TYR A 126 -51.94 10.49 -9.87
CA TYR A 126 -51.30 11.59 -10.59
C TYR A 126 -52.18 12.84 -10.50
N THR A 127 -51.57 13.97 -10.16
CA THR A 127 -52.27 15.25 -10.14
C THR A 127 -52.51 15.79 -11.54
N SER A 128 -53.46 16.71 -11.67
CA SER A 128 -53.51 17.57 -12.85
C SER A 128 -52.17 18.31 -13.04
N GLY A 129 -51.81 18.55 -14.30
CA GLY A 129 -50.61 19.32 -14.63
C GLY A 129 -50.76 20.78 -14.23
N PHE A 130 -49.70 21.35 -13.67
CA PHE A 130 -49.55 22.78 -13.39
C PHE A 130 -48.45 23.38 -14.26
N PRO A 131 -48.47 24.70 -14.56
CA PRO A 131 -47.41 25.33 -15.35
C PRO A 131 -46.03 25.07 -14.75
N SER A 132 -45.04 24.73 -15.58
CA SER A 132 -43.69 24.38 -15.12
C SER A 132 -43.12 25.45 -14.19
N LEU A 133 -42.62 25.05 -13.03
CA LEU A 133 -42.12 25.97 -12.02
C LEU A 133 -40.92 26.74 -12.55
N THR A 134 -41.00 28.08 -12.57
CA THR A 134 -39.99 28.94 -13.23
C THR A 134 -38.92 29.49 -12.28
N GLN A 135 -39.02 29.21 -10.97
CA GLN A 135 -38.12 29.67 -9.92
C GLN A 135 -37.91 28.57 -8.86
N THR A 136 -36.75 28.59 -8.20
CA THR A 136 -36.49 27.79 -7.00
C THR A 136 -37.19 28.45 -5.80
N GLY A 137 -38.04 27.72 -5.07
CA GLY A 137 -38.72 28.22 -3.87
C GLY A 137 -40.23 27.96 -3.78
N ASP A 138 -40.84 27.38 -4.82
CA ASP A 138 -42.20 26.83 -4.75
C ASP A 138 -42.21 25.55 -3.90
N LYS A 139 -43.31 25.34 -3.17
CA LYS A 139 -43.45 24.26 -2.19
C LYS A 139 -44.66 23.38 -2.50
N LEU A 140 -44.53 22.08 -2.24
CA LEU A 140 -45.65 21.18 -2.04
C LEU A 140 -46.07 21.27 -0.58
N VAL A 141 -47.33 21.61 -0.33
CA VAL A 141 -47.95 21.62 1.00
C VAL A 141 -49.16 20.71 0.97
N PHE A 142 -49.28 19.80 1.94
CA PHE A 142 -50.47 18.97 2.11
C PHE A 142 -50.66 18.61 3.57
N ASP A 143 -51.90 18.37 3.95
CA ASP A 143 -52.29 17.83 5.24
C ASP A 143 -52.40 16.32 5.15
N PHE A 144 -52.03 15.61 6.22
CA PHE A 144 -52.03 14.16 6.25
C PHE A 144 -52.38 13.62 7.64
N ALA A 145 -52.90 12.41 7.70
CA ALA A 145 -53.10 11.69 8.94
C ALA A 145 -52.77 10.19 8.79
N TYR A 146 -52.11 9.64 9.81
CA TYR A 146 -51.72 8.23 9.86
C TYR A 146 -51.55 7.73 11.30
N ALA A 147 -52.08 6.54 11.58
CA ALA A 147 -51.74 5.74 12.74
C ALA A 147 -51.17 4.39 12.27
N PRO A 148 -50.05 3.90 12.81
CA PRO A 148 -49.61 2.55 12.52
C PRO A 148 -50.62 1.50 13.01
N TYR A 149 -50.62 0.33 12.40
CA TYR A 149 -51.37 -0.81 12.95
C TYR A 149 -50.62 -1.35 14.17
N ASN A 150 -51.27 -1.41 15.32
CA ASN A 150 -50.71 -1.98 16.54
C ASN A 150 -51.35 -3.33 16.85
N ASP A 151 -50.57 -4.41 16.83
CA ASP A 151 -51.07 -5.77 17.11
C ASP A 151 -51.18 -6.10 18.62
N GLY A 152 -50.98 -5.11 19.48
CA GLY A 152 -50.87 -5.23 20.93
C GLY A 152 -49.43 -5.36 21.44
N THR A 153 -48.44 -5.54 20.55
CA THR A 153 -47.02 -5.66 20.90
C THR A 153 -46.11 -4.75 20.06
N PHE A 154 -46.37 -4.63 18.76
CA PHE A 154 -45.56 -3.85 17.82
C PHE A 154 -46.43 -2.95 16.94
N ASP A 155 -45.85 -1.81 16.55
CA ASP A 155 -46.39 -0.92 15.54
C ASP A 155 -45.84 -1.31 14.15
N TYR A 156 -46.74 -1.54 13.20
CA TYR A 156 -46.43 -1.78 11.78
C TYR A 156 -46.69 -0.50 10.99
N TYR A 157 -45.84 -0.22 10.00
CA TYR A 157 -45.80 1.05 9.29
C TYR A 157 -45.78 0.86 7.77
N ASP A 158 -46.63 1.60 7.05
CA ASP A 158 -46.60 1.79 5.59
C ASP A 158 -45.75 3.01 5.24
N ASN A 159 -45.25 3.10 4.00
CA ASN A 159 -44.41 4.24 3.57
C ASN A 159 -45.08 5.03 2.45
N LEU A 160 -44.70 6.30 2.30
CA LEU A 160 -45.17 7.18 1.23
C LEU A 160 -43.99 7.68 0.41
N GLU A 161 -44.10 7.59 -0.90
CA GLU A 161 -43.16 8.26 -1.81
C GLU A 161 -43.91 9.21 -2.74
N ILE A 162 -43.33 10.39 -2.93
CA ILE A 162 -43.88 11.44 -3.79
C ILE A 162 -42.90 11.66 -4.92
N PHE A 163 -43.42 11.76 -6.13
CA PHE A 163 -42.64 11.99 -7.33
C PHE A 163 -43.08 13.27 -8.02
N TYR A 164 -42.20 13.85 -8.83
CA TYR A 164 -42.52 14.98 -9.70
C TYR A 164 -42.10 14.69 -11.15
N TYR A 165 -42.82 15.27 -12.09
CA TYR A 165 -42.50 15.22 -13.51
C TYR A 165 -41.68 16.45 -13.90
N ASP A 166 -40.50 16.24 -14.47
CA ASP A 166 -39.64 17.31 -15.01
C ASP A 166 -39.95 17.52 -16.50
N ASP A 167 -40.44 18.70 -16.87
CA ASP A 167 -40.78 19.02 -18.27
C ASP A 167 -39.57 19.14 -19.20
N ILE A 168 -38.37 19.42 -18.67
CA ILE A 168 -37.16 19.56 -19.50
C ILE A 168 -36.67 18.17 -19.93
N ASP A 169 -36.59 17.26 -18.97
CA ASP A 169 -36.07 15.91 -19.19
C ASP A 169 -37.17 14.89 -19.53
N ALA A 170 -38.44 15.32 -19.51
CA ALA A 170 -39.63 14.52 -19.78
C ALA A 170 -39.65 13.21 -18.98
N SER A 171 -39.29 13.27 -17.70
CA SER A 171 -39.06 12.12 -16.84
C SER A 171 -39.60 12.35 -15.43
N TRP A 172 -39.99 11.26 -14.76
CA TRP A 172 -40.38 11.27 -13.35
C TRP A 172 -39.18 11.06 -12.44
N TYR A 173 -39.11 11.83 -11.36
CA TYR A 173 -38.08 11.72 -10.34
C TYR A 173 -38.73 11.63 -8.95
N SER A 174 -38.13 10.83 -8.07
CA SER A 174 -38.52 10.80 -6.65
C SER A 174 -38.23 12.17 -6.04
N LEU A 175 -39.26 12.82 -5.52
CA LEU A 175 -39.16 14.08 -4.81
C LEU A 175 -38.73 13.84 -3.37
N ILE A 176 -39.42 12.93 -2.69
CA ILE A 176 -39.15 12.56 -1.30
C ILE A 176 -39.76 11.20 -0.96
N PHE A 177 -39.06 10.45 -0.13
CA PHE A 177 -39.52 9.20 0.47
C PHE A 177 -39.68 9.40 1.98
N TYR A 178 -40.86 9.07 2.51
CA TYR A 178 -41.17 9.10 3.93
C TYR A 178 -41.29 7.67 4.46
N ASN A 179 -40.47 7.33 5.48
CA ASN A 179 -40.73 6.14 6.27
C ASN A 179 -41.99 6.35 7.12
N GLY A 180 -42.77 5.30 7.38
CA GLY A 180 -44.01 5.43 8.14
C GLY A 180 -43.85 5.99 9.56
N THR A 181 -42.67 5.85 10.17
CA THR A 181 -42.37 6.50 11.45
C THR A 181 -42.39 8.03 11.35
N ASP A 182 -42.01 8.59 10.20
CA ASP A 182 -42.00 10.04 9.93
C ASP A 182 -43.40 10.56 9.53
N LEU A 183 -44.36 9.65 9.32
CA LEU A 183 -45.74 9.91 8.95
C LEU A 183 -46.72 9.73 10.13
N GLN A 184 -46.29 9.21 11.28
CA GLN A 184 -47.21 8.96 12.40
C GLN A 184 -47.75 10.27 13.01
N THR A 185 -49.05 10.50 12.90
CA THR A 185 -49.75 11.65 13.51
C THR A 185 -50.67 11.24 14.66
N ALA A 186 -51.01 9.96 14.77
CA ALA A 186 -51.80 9.40 15.85
C ALA A 186 -51.13 8.13 16.47
N PRO A 187 -51.45 7.79 17.74
CA PRO A 187 -51.00 6.53 18.34
C PRO A 187 -51.47 5.32 17.54
N GLY A 188 -50.69 4.23 17.55
CA GLY A 188 -51.06 3.01 16.83
C GLY A 188 -52.37 2.39 17.31
N THR A 189 -53.15 1.85 16.37
CA THR A 189 -54.48 1.28 16.63
C THR A 189 -54.57 -0.17 16.19
N SER A 190 -55.33 -0.99 16.93
CA SER A 190 -55.53 -2.41 16.61
C SER A 190 -56.69 -2.67 15.63
N GLY A 191 -57.38 -1.62 15.18
CA GLY A 191 -58.45 -1.66 14.19
C GLY A 191 -58.25 -0.58 13.14
N ASN A 192 -59.14 -0.53 12.15
CA ASN A 192 -59.02 0.42 11.05
C ASN A 192 -59.00 1.86 11.56
N PHE A 193 -58.04 2.64 11.09
CA PHE A 193 -57.83 4.02 11.51
C PHE A 193 -58.71 4.98 10.70
N GLU A 194 -59.39 5.89 11.42
CA GLU A 194 -60.10 7.01 10.83
C GLU A 194 -59.75 8.25 11.67
N PRO A 195 -59.16 9.31 11.07
CA PRO A 195 -58.52 10.39 11.81
C PRO A 195 -59.53 11.34 12.47
N ALA A 196 -59.32 11.65 13.76
CA ALA A 196 -59.98 12.76 14.43
C ALA A 196 -59.40 14.12 13.98
N SER A 197 -60.13 15.21 14.21
CA SER A 197 -59.71 16.56 13.79
C SER A 197 -58.38 17.03 14.38
N ASN A 198 -57.94 16.46 15.51
CA ASN A 198 -56.67 16.76 16.16
C ASN A 198 -55.53 15.79 15.78
N GLU A 199 -55.75 14.87 14.85
CA GLU A 199 -54.79 13.84 14.44
C GLU A 199 -54.21 14.08 13.04
N TRP A 200 -54.41 15.28 12.50
CA TRP A 200 -53.83 15.72 11.23
C TRP A 200 -52.53 16.50 11.45
N GLY A 201 -51.58 16.35 10.54
CA GLY A 201 -50.38 17.17 10.44
C GLY A 201 -50.22 17.77 9.04
N THR A 202 -49.28 18.70 8.89
CA THR A 202 -48.99 19.35 7.58
C THR A 202 -47.54 19.09 7.19
N LYS A 203 -47.30 18.66 5.94
CA LYS A 203 -45.95 18.61 5.34
C LYS A 203 -45.76 19.81 4.42
N THR A 204 -44.52 20.27 4.33
CA THR A 204 -44.09 21.34 3.43
C THR A 204 -42.75 20.97 2.82
N ILE A 205 -42.69 20.80 1.50
CA ILE A 205 -41.56 20.24 0.77
C ILE A 205 -41.16 21.21 -0.33
N ASP A 206 -39.86 21.47 -0.50
CA ASP A 206 -39.37 22.26 -1.64
C ASP A 206 -39.50 21.45 -2.94
N ILE A 207 -40.09 22.03 -3.99
CA ILE A 207 -40.17 21.40 -5.31
C ILE A 207 -39.09 21.99 -6.24
N PRO A 208 -38.38 21.15 -7.02
CA PRO A 208 -37.45 21.60 -8.05
C PRO A 208 -38.08 22.53 -9.08
N ALA A 209 -37.30 23.49 -9.58
CA ALA A 209 -37.67 24.22 -10.79
C ALA A 209 -37.91 23.23 -11.94
N ASN A 210 -38.86 23.54 -12.83
CA ASN A 210 -39.33 22.72 -13.96
C ASN A 210 -40.28 21.56 -13.63
N ALA A 211 -40.65 21.34 -12.38
CA ALA A 211 -41.74 20.40 -12.07
C ALA A 211 -43.07 20.89 -12.67
N SER A 212 -43.90 19.97 -13.18
CA SER A 212 -45.20 20.32 -13.76
C SER A 212 -46.35 19.38 -13.39
N SER A 213 -46.07 18.29 -12.68
CA SER A 213 -47.06 17.39 -12.10
C SER A 213 -46.41 16.62 -10.95
N ILE A 214 -47.22 16.10 -10.03
CA ILE A 214 -46.78 15.21 -8.97
C ILE A 214 -47.63 13.93 -8.97
N TYR A 215 -47.10 12.86 -8.38
CA TYR A 215 -47.94 11.73 -7.99
C TYR A 215 -47.56 11.21 -6.61
N PHE A 216 -48.53 10.61 -5.94
CA PHE A 216 -48.37 9.96 -4.65
C PHE A 216 -48.41 8.45 -4.83
N GLN A 217 -47.48 7.76 -4.17
CA GLN A 217 -47.39 6.30 -4.16
C GLN A 217 -47.29 5.80 -2.71
N SER A 218 -48.26 4.98 -2.30
CA SER A 218 -48.17 4.23 -1.04
C SER A 218 -47.38 2.95 -1.27
N TRP A 219 -46.45 2.64 -0.38
CA TRP A 219 -45.75 1.36 -0.31
C TRP A 219 -46.37 0.53 0.80
N GLU A 220 -47.20 -0.44 0.41
CA GLU A 220 -48.01 -1.26 1.32
C GLU A 220 -47.13 -2.24 2.13
N ASN A 221 -47.13 -2.10 3.46
CA ASN A 221 -46.59 -3.08 4.41
C ASN A 221 -47.70 -3.71 5.26
N CYS A 222 -48.95 -3.56 4.82
CA CYS A 222 -50.16 -4.04 5.47
C CYS A 222 -50.37 -3.50 6.89
N ALA A 223 -50.13 -2.21 7.10
CA ALA A 223 -50.46 -1.57 8.37
C ALA A 223 -51.85 -0.93 8.35
N ASN A 224 -51.99 0.39 8.16
CA ASN A 224 -53.26 1.09 8.35
C ASN A 224 -53.56 2.13 7.29
N ASP A 225 -54.81 2.57 7.22
CA ASP A 225 -55.28 3.51 6.21
C ASP A 225 -54.56 4.87 6.32
N PHE A 226 -54.23 5.44 5.16
CA PHE A 226 -53.46 6.69 5.05
C PHE A 226 -54.29 7.78 4.36
N PHE A 227 -54.34 8.97 4.96
CA PHE A 227 -55.22 10.05 4.55
C PHE A 227 -54.40 11.30 4.16
N ILE A 228 -54.76 11.96 3.06
CA ILE A 228 -54.17 13.21 2.59
C ILE A 228 -55.27 14.20 2.19
N ASP A 229 -55.11 15.47 2.56
CA ASP A 229 -56.02 16.57 2.23
C ASP A 229 -55.27 17.89 1.92
N ASN A 230 -55.98 18.90 1.41
CA ASN A 230 -55.50 20.27 1.20
C ASN A 230 -54.18 20.40 0.43
N ILE A 231 -54.07 19.67 -0.69
CA ILE A 231 -52.87 19.63 -1.52
C ILE A 231 -52.70 20.94 -2.28
N ARG A 232 -51.54 21.57 -2.10
CA ARG A 232 -51.21 22.86 -2.67
C ARG A 232 -49.79 22.87 -3.21
N VAL A 233 -49.60 23.41 -4.43
CA VAL A 233 -48.29 23.62 -5.04
C VAL A 233 -48.10 25.10 -5.34
N GLY A 234 -47.06 25.71 -4.78
CA GLY A 234 -46.73 27.13 -4.97
C GLY A 234 -46.04 27.74 -3.74
N VAL A 235 -45.94 29.07 -3.68
CA VAL A 235 -45.38 29.76 -2.52
C VAL A 235 -46.47 30.02 -1.46
N PRO A 236 -46.35 29.48 -0.23
CA PRO A 236 -47.21 29.92 0.88
C PRO A 236 -46.95 31.40 1.16
N ALA A 237 -47.97 32.25 1.04
CA ALA A 237 -47.83 33.66 1.34
C ALA A 237 -47.77 33.86 2.86
N VAL A 238 -46.59 34.13 3.43
CA VAL A 238 -46.50 34.72 4.78
C VAL A 238 -46.86 36.20 4.64
N THR A 239 -48.07 36.54 5.08
CA THR A 239 -48.56 37.92 5.14
C THR A 239 -47.97 38.61 6.37
N GLY A 240 -46.85 39.32 6.21
CA GLY A 240 -46.10 39.87 7.35
C GLY A 240 -44.65 40.25 7.01
N ASN A 241 -43.85 40.63 8.02
CA ASN A 241 -42.40 40.93 7.94
C ASN A 241 -41.53 39.80 8.52
N GLU A 242 -41.53 38.63 7.90
CA GLU A 242 -40.81 37.46 8.40
C GLU A 242 -39.32 37.45 7.98
N ALA A 243 -38.42 37.68 8.93
CA ALA A 243 -36.98 37.62 8.79
C ALA A 243 -36.36 36.59 9.75
N SER A 244 -35.40 35.81 9.26
CA SER A 244 -34.73 34.78 10.07
C SER A 244 -33.23 34.99 10.12
N VAL A 245 -32.63 34.63 11.25
CA VAL A 245 -31.17 34.53 11.40
C VAL A 245 -30.75 33.12 10.98
N GLU A 246 -30.18 32.99 9.80
CA GLU A 246 -29.82 31.69 9.22
C GLU A 246 -28.48 31.18 9.75
N LYS A 247 -27.50 32.07 9.92
CA LYS A 247 -26.13 31.73 10.32
C LYS A 247 -25.44 32.84 11.11
N VAL A 248 -24.54 32.43 12.01
CA VAL A 248 -23.60 33.31 12.73
C VAL A 248 -22.17 32.83 12.47
N TRP A 249 -21.32 33.73 11.97
CA TRP A 249 -19.89 33.47 11.71
C TRP A 249 -19.02 34.28 12.69
N ALA A 250 -18.93 33.81 13.93
CA ALA A 250 -17.96 34.27 14.94
C ALA A 250 -16.85 33.23 15.11
N LYS A 251 -15.65 33.61 15.57
CA LYS A 251 -14.61 32.59 15.87
C LYS A 251 -14.91 31.88 17.19
N GLY A 252 -14.87 30.55 17.18
CA GLY A 252 -15.02 29.74 18.38
C GLY A 252 -13.89 29.92 19.40
N LYS A 253 -12.67 30.28 18.96
CA LYS A 253 -11.62 30.79 19.84
C LYS A 253 -10.85 31.96 19.27
N LEU A 254 -10.54 32.91 20.14
CA LEU A 254 -9.81 34.14 19.82
C LEU A 254 -8.64 34.35 20.80
N PRO A 255 -7.43 34.66 20.32
CA PRO A 255 -6.31 34.97 21.20
C PRO A 255 -6.31 36.45 21.57
N LEU A 256 -6.19 36.76 22.86
CA LEU A 256 -6.11 38.12 23.37
C LEU A 256 -4.83 38.85 22.93
N VAL A 257 -3.70 38.14 22.88
CA VAL A 257 -2.37 38.71 22.60
C VAL A 257 -2.11 38.85 21.09
N TYR A 258 -2.47 37.83 20.31
CA TYR A 258 -2.17 37.73 18.88
C TYR A 258 -3.35 38.05 17.97
N GLY A 259 -4.51 38.34 18.58
CA GLY A 259 -5.75 38.60 17.86
C GLY A 259 -5.76 39.95 17.17
N VAL A 260 -6.65 40.03 16.19
CA VAL A 260 -7.16 41.29 15.62
C VAL A 260 -8.66 41.35 15.93
N PRO A 261 -9.31 42.52 15.81
CA PRO A 261 -10.76 42.60 15.95
C PRO A 261 -11.45 41.53 15.10
N ASP A 262 -12.27 40.68 15.73
CA ASP A 262 -13.00 39.63 15.03
C ASP A 262 -14.13 40.25 14.21
N LYS A 263 -14.12 40.00 12.90
CA LYS A 263 -15.20 40.43 12.03
C LYS A 263 -16.32 39.39 12.13
N ILE A 264 -17.27 39.65 13.01
CA ILE A 264 -18.47 38.83 13.19
C ILE A 264 -19.45 39.17 12.08
N SER A 265 -19.94 38.14 11.41
CA SER A 265 -20.91 38.27 10.33
C SER A 265 -22.10 37.34 10.55
N ALA A 266 -23.24 37.69 9.96
CA ALA A 266 -24.45 36.87 10.00
C ALA A 266 -25.12 36.80 8.63
N LEU A 267 -25.88 35.73 8.37
CA LEU A 267 -26.73 35.59 7.19
C LEU A 267 -28.18 35.74 7.61
N ILE A 268 -28.89 36.70 7.02
CA ILE A 268 -30.29 37.00 7.31
C ILE A 268 -31.12 36.71 6.07
N LYS A 269 -32.27 36.06 6.23
CA LYS A 269 -33.17 35.72 5.13
C LYS A 269 -34.54 36.35 5.33
N ASN A 270 -35.13 36.86 4.26
CA ASN A 270 -36.53 37.26 4.24
C ASN A 270 -37.39 36.08 3.76
N ASN A 271 -38.17 35.48 4.68
CA ASN A 271 -39.13 34.42 4.33
C ASN A 271 -40.55 34.95 4.07
N SER A 272 -40.78 36.27 4.20
CA SER A 272 -42.06 36.88 3.86
C SER A 272 -42.31 36.97 2.36
N ALA A 273 -43.55 37.25 1.96
CA ALA A 273 -43.92 37.49 0.57
C ALA A 273 -43.63 38.93 0.08
N SER A 274 -43.22 39.84 0.96
CA SER A 274 -42.98 41.27 0.66
C SER A 274 -41.54 41.70 0.96
N PRO A 275 -40.97 42.71 0.25
CA PRO A 275 -39.66 43.23 0.63
C PRO A 275 -39.69 43.82 2.05
N ILE A 276 -38.69 43.47 2.86
CA ILE A 276 -38.49 44.06 4.18
C ILE A 276 -37.52 45.23 4.03
N TYR A 277 -37.94 46.41 4.47
CA TYR A 277 -37.14 47.63 4.42
C TYR A 277 -36.59 47.99 5.79
N ASN A 278 -35.35 48.46 5.82
CA ASN A 278 -34.67 48.93 7.02
C ASN A 278 -34.68 47.91 8.19
N LEU A 279 -34.55 46.61 7.86
CA LEU A 279 -34.48 45.56 8.87
C LEU A 279 -33.25 45.77 9.74
N LYS A 280 -33.45 45.96 11.05
CA LYS A 280 -32.37 46.16 12.00
C LYS A 280 -31.91 44.81 12.56
N VAL A 281 -30.63 44.52 12.45
CA VAL A 281 -30.01 43.28 12.93
C VAL A 281 -29.10 43.64 14.09
N TYR A 282 -29.26 42.94 15.21
CA TYR A 282 -28.55 43.20 16.45
C TYR A 282 -27.46 42.16 16.66
N LEU A 283 -26.30 42.62 17.16
CA LEU A 283 -25.24 41.79 17.72
C LEU A 283 -25.18 42.10 19.21
N ASN A 284 -25.29 41.05 20.04
CA ASN A 284 -25.08 41.14 21.47
C ASN A 284 -24.05 40.08 21.90
N ILE A 285 -22.93 40.54 22.44
CA ILE A 285 -21.93 39.69 23.07
C ILE A 285 -22.10 39.85 24.58
N SER A 286 -22.22 38.73 25.30
CA SER A 286 -22.36 38.71 26.76
C SER A 286 -21.47 37.65 27.41
N GLY A 287 -21.24 37.74 28.72
CA GLY A 287 -20.37 36.83 29.48
C GLY A 287 -19.05 37.51 29.90
N ALA A 288 -17.91 36.90 29.55
CA ALA A 288 -16.59 37.45 29.90
C ALA A 288 -16.33 38.82 29.23
N ASN A 289 -16.77 38.98 27.99
CA ASN A 289 -16.74 40.23 27.25
C ASN A 289 -18.17 40.66 26.90
N ASN A 290 -18.37 41.98 26.76
CA ASN A 290 -19.68 42.55 26.46
C ASN A 290 -19.57 43.57 25.31
N LEU A 291 -20.46 43.46 24.33
CA LEU A 291 -20.58 44.38 23.19
C LEU A 291 -22.02 44.37 22.71
N THR A 292 -22.56 45.53 22.37
CA THR A 292 -23.81 45.62 21.61
C THR A 292 -23.54 46.45 20.35
N ASP A 293 -23.92 45.91 19.20
CA ASP A 293 -23.87 46.60 17.91
C ASP A 293 -25.17 46.35 17.15
N SER A 294 -25.46 47.18 16.15
CA SER A 294 -26.59 46.93 15.26
C SER A 294 -26.35 47.53 13.88
N LEU A 295 -26.82 46.83 12.86
CA LEU A 295 -26.77 47.28 11.48
C LEU A 295 -28.17 47.24 10.85
N VAL A 296 -28.33 47.98 9.76
CA VAL A 296 -29.61 48.08 9.05
C VAL A 296 -29.43 47.53 7.64
N ILE A 297 -30.24 46.53 7.28
CA ILE A 297 -30.41 46.07 5.91
C ILE A 297 -31.45 46.98 5.26
N SER A 298 -31.03 47.83 4.31
CA SER A 298 -31.90 48.85 3.72
C SER A 298 -33.07 48.27 2.92
N ASN A 299 -32.86 47.15 2.23
CA ASN A 299 -33.87 46.43 1.48
C ASN A 299 -33.48 44.95 1.37
N LEU A 300 -34.40 44.05 1.73
CA LEU A 300 -34.26 42.60 1.57
C LEU A 300 -35.50 42.07 0.85
N ASN A 301 -35.38 41.67 -0.42
CA ASN A 301 -36.54 41.22 -1.19
C ASN A 301 -37.02 39.83 -0.72
N PRO A 302 -38.26 39.42 -1.04
CA PRO A 302 -38.79 38.13 -0.64
C PRO A 302 -37.92 36.99 -1.20
N GLY A 303 -37.48 36.09 -0.31
CA GLY A 303 -36.61 34.94 -0.62
C GLY A 303 -35.12 35.27 -0.71
N ASP A 304 -34.73 36.55 -0.68
CA ASP A 304 -33.32 36.95 -0.71
C ASP A 304 -32.66 36.73 0.65
N THR A 305 -31.34 36.54 0.62
CA THR A 305 -30.47 36.55 1.80
C THR A 305 -29.53 37.76 1.77
N ALA A 306 -29.21 38.30 2.94
CA ALA A 306 -28.22 39.35 3.11
C ALA A 306 -27.19 38.96 4.17
N GLN A 307 -25.91 39.09 3.82
CA GLN A 307 -24.83 39.00 4.79
C GLN A 307 -24.67 40.36 5.49
N VAL A 308 -24.70 40.36 6.81
CA VAL A 308 -24.42 41.52 7.66
C VAL A 308 -23.04 41.36 8.27
N ASP A 309 -22.19 42.36 8.09
CA ASP A 309 -20.82 42.41 8.62
C ASP A 309 -20.75 43.47 9.71
N PHE A 310 -20.73 43.06 10.99
CA PHE A 310 -20.66 43.99 12.13
C PHE A 310 -19.28 44.64 12.24
N ASN A 311 -19.21 45.70 13.05
CA ASN A 311 -17.91 46.28 13.39
C ASN A 311 -17.05 45.25 14.12
N GLY A 312 -15.73 45.31 13.88
CA GLY A 312 -14.79 44.35 14.47
C GLY A 312 -14.85 44.36 16.00
N PHE A 313 -15.07 43.20 16.60
CA PHE A 313 -15.08 43.01 18.05
C PHE A 313 -13.66 42.71 18.56
N MET A 314 -13.11 43.59 19.39
CA MET A 314 -11.83 43.34 20.06
C MET A 314 -12.09 42.88 21.51
N PRO A 315 -11.79 41.61 21.85
CA PRO A 315 -11.94 41.14 23.21
C PRO A 315 -10.89 41.75 24.15
N VAL A 316 -11.24 41.90 25.43
CA VAL A 316 -10.37 42.49 26.47
C VAL A 316 -10.14 41.55 27.67
N LEU A 317 -11.01 40.54 27.84
CA LEU A 317 -10.94 39.59 28.95
C LEU A 317 -10.91 38.15 28.41
N ASN A 318 -10.08 37.30 29.02
CA ASN A 318 -10.12 35.85 28.78
C ASN A 318 -11.39 35.26 29.38
N GLY A 319 -11.93 34.23 28.73
CA GLY A 319 -13.13 33.51 29.17
C GLY A 319 -14.14 33.30 28.05
N PHE A 320 -15.24 32.65 28.40
CA PHE A 320 -16.33 32.37 27.47
C PHE A 320 -17.27 33.57 27.33
N SER A 321 -17.68 33.83 26.10
CA SER A 321 -18.72 34.80 25.74
C SER A 321 -19.72 34.15 24.79
N THR A 322 -21.00 34.48 24.96
CA THR A 322 -22.06 34.12 24.01
C THR A 322 -22.22 35.27 23.03
N VAL A 323 -22.11 34.98 21.74
CA VAL A 323 -22.37 35.88 20.62
C VAL A 323 -23.78 35.59 20.11
N THR A 324 -24.71 36.49 20.38
CA THR A 324 -26.10 36.40 19.95
C THR A 324 -26.33 37.36 18.79
N ILE A 325 -26.84 36.85 17.67
CA ILE A 325 -27.37 37.68 16.58
C ILE A 325 -28.88 37.56 16.60
N SER A 326 -29.57 38.69 16.54
CA SER A 326 -31.03 38.71 16.46
C SER A 326 -31.61 39.73 15.49
N VAL A 327 -32.82 39.46 15.02
CA VAL A 327 -33.71 40.40 14.34
C VAL A 327 -34.89 40.75 15.27
N PRO A 328 -35.70 41.79 14.99
CA PRO A 328 -36.88 42.10 15.79
C PRO A 328 -37.89 40.95 15.75
N ASP A 329 -38.79 40.90 16.73
CA ASP A 329 -39.93 39.97 16.71
C ASP A 329 -40.79 40.17 15.46
N ASP A 330 -41.19 39.06 14.85
CA ASP A 330 -41.97 38.99 13.62
C ASP A 330 -42.92 37.78 13.64
N GLU A 331 -43.32 37.27 12.47
CA GLU A 331 -44.31 36.20 12.38
C GLU A 331 -43.81 34.85 12.92
N ASN A 332 -42.49 34.62 13.03
CA ASN A 332 -41.91 33.39 13.57
C ASN A 332 -40.70 33.65 14.48
N ASN A 333 -40.99 34.19 15.67
CA ASN A 333 -40.02 34.46 16.73
C ASN A 333 -39.02 33.33 17.09
N SER A 334 -39.28 32.07 16.71
CA SER A 334 -38.36 30.95 16.96
C SER A 334 -37.09 30.99 16.12
N ASN A 335 -37.08 31.72 14.99
CA ASN A 335 -35.93 31.81 14.08
C ASN A 335 -35.21 33.18 14.12
N ASN A 336 -35.63 34.06 15.03
CA ASN A 336 -35.20 35.46 15.05
C ASN A 336 -33.86 35.63 15.75
N SER A 337 -33.32 34.58 16.38
CA SER A 337 -32.08 34.66 17.14
C SER A 337 -31.25 33.38 17.02
N LEU A 338 -29.94 33.54 16.88
CA LEU A 338 -28.97 32.45 16.97
C LEU A 338 -27.81 32.83 17.89
N ASP A 339 -27.43 31.86 18.73
CA ASP A 339 -26.29 31.97 19.65
C ASP A 339 -25.08 31.22 19.12
N TYR A 340 -23.90 31.77 19.40
CA TYR A 340 -22.61 31.16 19.07
C TYR A 340 -21.64 31.32 20.24
N LEU A 341 -20.99 30.23 20.66
CA LEU A 341 -20.05 30.28 21.79
C LEU A 341 -18.64 30.64 21.33
N SER A 342 -18.04 31.66 21.96
CA SER A 342 -16.66 32.08 21.70
C SER A 342 -15.83 32.05 22.98
N GLU A 343 -14.62 31.51 22.91
CA GLU A 343 -13.65 31.52 24.02
C GLU A 343 -12.46 32.42 23.70
N VAL A 344 -12.32 33.49 24.49
CA VAL A 344 -11.13 34.33 24.47
C VAL A 344 -10.08 33.69 25.36
N ASN A 345 -8.87 33.50 24.83
CA ASN A 345 -7.78 32.84 25.52
C ASN A 345 -6.45 33.54 25.20
N PRO A 346 -5.32 33.16 25.85
CA PRO A 346 -4.06 33.86 25.61
C PRO A 346 -3.47 33.70 24.20
N ASN A 347 -3.62 32.54 23.54
CA ASN A 347 -2.69 32.15 22.47
C ASN A 347 -3.18 31.11 21.43
N THR A 348 -4.44 30.72 21.42
CA THR A 348 -5.01 29.81 20.41
C THR A 348 -6.15 30.46 19.63
N MET A 349 -6.32 30.00 18.40
CA MET A 349 -7.35 30.48 17.48
C MET A 349 -7.95 29.30 16.72
N ARG A 350 -9.28 29.29 16.61
CA ARG A 350 -10.02 28.34 15.76
C ARG A 350 -11.35 28.95 15.32
N TYR A 351 -11.88 28.44 14.20
CA TYR A 351 -13.14 28.93 13.67
C TYR A 351 -14.35 28.28 14.35
N VAL A 352 -14.38 26.96 14.48
CA VAL A 352 -15.50 26.22 15.10
C VAL A 352 -15.50 26.33 16.63
N ASP A 353 -16.67 26.27 17.24
CA ASP A 353 -16.84 26.30 18.69
C ASP A 353 -16.60 24.92 19.33
N SER A 354 -16.95 24.76 20.61
CA SER A 354 -16.84 23.49 21.33
C SER A 354 -17.90 22.46 20.94
N ASN A 355 -19.00 22.87 20.29
CA ASN A 355 -20.13 22.02 19.94
C ASN A 355 -19.96 21.33 18.58
N CYS A 356 -18.88 21.65 17.84
CA CYS A 356 -18.41 20.84 16.71
C CYS A 356 -18.14 19.38 17.12
N CYS A 357 -18.40 18.36 16.30
CA CYS A 357 -18.47 18.34 14.84
C CYS A 357 -19.45 17.26 14.35
N ASN A 358 -19.95 17.39 13.11
CA ASN A 358 -20.96 16.49 12.53
C ASN A 358 -20.57 15.91 11.15
N GLY A 359 -19.33 16.11 10.70
CA GLY A 359 -18.83 15.54 9.44
C GLY A 359 -17.31 15.34 9.42
N SER A 360 -16.83 14.57 8.43
CA SER A 360 -15.40 14.37 8.14
C SER A 360 -15.11 14.42 6.64
N VAL A 361 -13.92 14.89 6.26
CA VAL A 361 -13.51 15.09 4.86
C VAL A 361 -12.12 14.50 4.58
N GLY A 362 -11.95 14.04 3.33
CA GLY A 362 -10.75 13.40 2.79
C GLY A 362 -10.75 13.41 1.28
N TRP A 363 -9.56 13.38 0.66
CA TRP A 363 -9.42 13.38 -0.80
C TRP A 363 -8.66 12.15 -1.30
N ILE A 364 -8.87 11.80 -2.57
CA ILE A 364 -8.06 10.78 -3.25
C ILE A 364 -6.71 11.40 -3.58
N GLY A 365 -5.64 10.88 -2.98
CA GLY A 365 -4.26 11.37 -3.16
C GLY A 365 -3.77 12.25 -2.01
N GLU A 366 -2.73 13.03 -2.28
CA GLU A 366 -1.98 13.79 -1.27
C GLU A 366 -2.38 15.27 -1.25
N TYR A 367 -3.06 15.71 -0.19
CA TYR A 367 -3.57 17.08 -0.05
C TYR A 367 -3.56 17.56 1.41
N SER A 368 -3.70 18.87 1.61
CA SER A 368 -3.85 19.47 2.94
C SER A 368 -5.21 20.15 3.13
N PHE A 369 -5.75 20.07 4.35
CA PHE A 369 -6.88 20.86 4.83
C PHE A 369 -6.35 21.94 5.78
N LEU A 370 -6.64 23.20 5.50
CA LEU A 370 -6.02 24.35 6.15
C LEU A 370 -7.07 25.37 6.58
N ASN A 371 -6.88 25.98 7.74
CA ASN A 371 -7.55 27.21 8.11
C ASN A 371 -6.61 28.40 7.91
N LYS A 372 -7.14 29.49 7.36
CA LYS A 372 -6.42 30.77 7.27
C LYS A 372 -6.57 31.54 8.57
N TYR A 373 -5.49 32.12 9.06
CA TYR A 373 -5.50 33.01 10.21
C TYR A 373 -4.62 34.22 9.97
N TYR A 374 -4.85 35.26 10.77
CA TYR A 374 -3.97 36.43 10.86
C TYR A 374 -3.33 36.48 12.25
N MET A 375 -2.04 36.80 12.30
CA MET A 375 -1.31 37.03 13.55
C MET A 375 -0.98 38.52 13.70
N SER A 376 -1.50 39.15 14.75
CA SER A 376 -1.04 40.47 15.19
C SER A 376 0.23 40.34 16.03
N GLY A 377 1.19 41.23 15.83
CA GLY A 377 2.50 41.16 16.47
C GLY A 377 3.40 40.08 15.88
N THR A 378 4.31 39.55 16.68
CA THR A 378 5.22 38.47 16.28
C THR A 378 5.06 37.28 17.23
N GLY A 379 4.85 36.09 16.67
CA GLY A 379 4.63 34.87 17.44
C GLY A 379 5.14 33.63 16.70
N GLN A 380 5.28 32.55 17.44
CA GLN A 380 5.75 31.27 16.92
C GLN A 380 4.60 30.28 16.76
N ILE A 381 4.41 29.73 15.57
CA ILE A 381 3.50 28.58 15.39
C ILE A 381 4.20 27.34 15.93
N ARG A 382 3.76 26.87 17.10
CA ARG A 382 4.38 25.72 17.79
C ARG A 382 3.65 24.42 17.50
N LYS A 383 2.32 24.49 17.45
CA LYS A 383 1.46 23.32 17.33
C LYS A 383 0.27 23.63 16.47
N VAL A 384 -0.27 22.58 15.86
CA VAL A 384 -1.62 22.57 15.33
C VAL A 384 -2.39 21.44 16.00
N ASN A 385 -3.56 21.79 16.51
CA ASN A 385 -4.49 20.85 17.14
C ASN A 385 -5.58 20.54 16.11
N ILE A 386 -5.75 19.26 15.78
CA ILE A 386 -6.70 18.80 14.75
C ILE A 386 -7.68 17.83 15.38
N LYS A 387 -8.97 18.02 15.14
CA LYS A 387 -9.98 17.01 15.49
C LYS A 387 -10.03 15.96 14.37
N LEU A 388 -9.61 14.73 14.69
CA LEU A 388 -9.44 13.63 13.73
C LEU A 388 -10.66 12.71 13.70
N SER A 389 -10.99 12.16 12.54
CA SER A 389 -11.88 11.01 12.42
C SER A 389 -11.08 9.71 12.42
N SER A 390 -11.43 8.75 13.28
CA SER A 390 -10.69 7.49 13.45
C SER A 390 -11.48 6.24 13.08
N GLU A 391 -12.77 6.32 12.71
CA GLU A 391 -13.63 5.13 12.53
C GLU A 391 -13.18 4.23 11.35
N GLU A 392 -12.70 4.82 10.27
CA GLU A 392 -12.22 4.10 9.07
C GLU A 392 -10.77 4.47 8.68
N ASN A 393 -10.15 5.35 9.46
CA ASN A 393 -8.86 5.96 9.11
C ASN A 393 -7.67 5.39 9.90
N VAL A 394 -7.89 4.39 10.77
CA VAL A 394 -6.83 3.80 11.60
C VAL A 394 -5.70 3.26 10.73
N GLY A 395 -4.46 3.61 11.07
CA GLY A 395 -3.26 3.20 10.36
C GLY A 395 -2.86 4.13 9.20
N GLN A 396 -3.75 5.02 8.74
CA GLN A 396 -3.43 6.03 7.74
C GLN A 396 -2.49 7.09 8.32
N VAL A 397 -1.70 7.73 7.45
CA VAL A 397 -0.65 8.66 7.86
C VAL A 397 -1.06 10.10 7.58
N VAL A 398 -0.87 10.95 8.58
CA VAL A 398 -1.15 12.40 8.52
C VAL A 398 -0.06 13.17 9.25
N TYR A 399 0.05 14.48 8.99
CA TYR A 399 0.98 15.37 9.70
C TYR A 399 0.49 16.82 9.68
N GLY A 400 0.87 17.62 10.68
CA GLY A 400 0.58 19.05 10.73
C GLY A 400 1.32 19.81 9.62
N TYR A 401 0.68 20.84 9.06
CA TYR A 401 1.16 21.56 7.89
C TYR A 401 0.92 23.07 8.05
N VAL A 402 1.94 23.88 7.73
CA VAL A 402 1.89 25.34 7.83
C VAL A 402 2.43 25.97 6.55
N VAL A 403 1.66 26.90 5.98
CA VAL A 403 1.98 27.67 4.77
C VAL A 403 1.86 29.15 5.10
N ASN A 404 2.79 29.99 4.65
CA ASN A 404 2.68 31.44 4.86
C ASN A 404 1.72 32.10 3.85
N SER A 405 1.45 33.39 4.02
CA SER A 405 0.61 34.22 3.13
C SER A 405 1.02 34.17 1.65
N SER A 406 2.31 33.96 1.37
CA SER A 406 2.88 33.89 0.03
C SER A 406 2.76 32.50 -0.61
N GLY A 407 2.15 31.53 0.07
CA GLY A 407 2.01 30.15 -0.42
C GLY A 407 3.26 29.31 -0.21
N ILE A 408 4.24 29.73 0.58
CA ILE A 408 5.44 28.93 0.87
C ILE A 408 5.17 28.02 2.06
N VAL A 409 5.48 26.73 1.94
CA VAL A 409 5.45 25.79 3.08
C VAL A 409 6.52 26.20 4.07
N VAL A 410 6.14 26.57 5.29
CA VAL A 410 7.05 27.09 6.32
C VAL A 410 7.16 26.19 7.54
N GLY A 411 6.33 25.16 7.67
CA GLY A 411 6.37 24.26 8.82
C GLY A 411 5.63 22.95 8.61
N LYS A 412 6.16 21.88 9.20
CA LYS A 412 5.56 20.55 9.23
C LYS A 412 5.76 19.90 10.60
N SER A 413 4.87 18.99 10.99
CA SER A 413 5.12 18.06 12.10
C SER A 413 5.78 16.76 11.62
N SER A 414 6.20 15.92 12.57
CA SER A 414 6.47 14.51 12.30
C SER A 414 5.21 13.80 11.79
N TYR A 415 5.41 12.77 10.95
CA TYR A 415 4.34 11.88 10.51
C TYR A 415 3.70 11.16 11.70
N TYR A 416 2.38 11.07 11.66
CA TYR A 416 1.57 10.40 12.67
C TYR A 416 0.67 9.37 12.01
N LYS A 417 0.61 8.17 12.58
CA LYS A 417 -0.35 7.13 12.19
C LYS A 417 -1.58 7.25 13.06
N ILE A 418 -2.73 7.45 12.45
CA ILE A 418 -4.02 7.52 13.15
C ILE A 418 -4.23 6.23 13.95
N GLN A 419 -4.57 6.38 15.23
CA GLN A 419 -4.83 5.29 16.17
C GLN A 419 -6.32 5.18 16.45
N ALA A 420 -6.78 4.00 16.85
CA ALA A 420 -8.17 3.81 17.27
C ALA A 420 -8.56 4.68 18.47
N SER A 421 -7.59 5.10 19.29
CA SER A 421 -7.80 6.00 20.43
C SER A 421 -8.07 7.46 20.03
N ASP A 422 -7.87 7.84 18.78
CA ASP A 422 -8.11 9.21 18.29
C ASP A 422 -9.61 9.47 18.00
N GLN A 423 -10.53 8.82 18.74
CA GLN A 423 -11.98 8.89 18.53
C GLN A 423 -12.50 10.34 18.48
N GLN A 424 -13.58 10.53 17.70
CA GLN A 424 -14.10 11.77 17.08
C GLN A 424 -14.41 12.99 18.00
N ASN A 425 -13.97 13.06 19.26
CA ASN A 425 -14.25 14.18 20.16
C ASN A 425 -13.06 14.79 20.91
N THR A 426 -11.82 14.43 20.56
CA THR A 426 -10.62 15.09 21.12
C THR A 426 -9.73 15.70 20.04
N TYR A 427 -9.04 16.79 20.40
CA TYR A 427 -8.05 17.40 19.52
C TYR A 427 -6.72 16.66 19.64
N LYS A 428 -6.21 16.18 18.51
CA LYS A 428 -4.86 15.64 18.39
C LYS A 428 -3.87 16.76 18.16
N THR A 429 -2.83 16.82 18.99
CA THR A 429 -1.75 17.80 18.86
C THR A 429 -0.65 17.31 17.92
N PHE A 430 -0.31 18.13 16.94
CA PHE A 430 0.84 17.98 16.06
C PHE A 430 1.85 19.09 16.34
N GLU A 431 3.01 18.71 16.87
CA GLU A 431 4.12 19.63 17.13
C GLU A 431 4.80 20.00 15.80
N ILE A 432 4.89 21.29 15.47
CA ILE A 432 5.57 21.75 14.26
C ILE A 432 7.07 21.68 14.50
N THR A 433 7.74 20.78 13.77
CA THR A 433 9.13 20.39 14.01
C THR A 433 10.08 20.61 12.85
N ASP A 434 9.59 20.82 11.63
CA ASP A 434 10.43 20.99 10.45
C ASP A 434 9.97 22.16 9.57
N PRO A 435 10.71 23.28 9.56
CA PRO A 435 11.78 23.68 10.47
C PRO A 435 11.21 24.16 11.81
N LYS A 436 12.08 24.24 12.82
CA LYS A 436 11.84 25.07 14.02
C LYS A 436 12.77 26.27 13.98
N PRO A 437 12.37 27.47 14.43
CA PRO A 437 10.99 27.87 14.72
C PRO A 437 10.23 28.27 13.44
N VAL A 438 8.89 28.26 13.49
CA VAL A 438 8.04 28.92 12.48
C VAL A 438 7.56 30.24 13.06
N ILE A 439 8.13 31.36 12.60
CA ILE A 439 7.83 32.71 13.10
C ILE A 439 6.95 33.43 12.07
N ILE A 440 5.86 34.04 12.54
CA ILE A 440 4.99 34.90 11.74
C ILE A 440 4.95 36.28 12.40
N THR A 441 5.01 37.33 11.58
CA THR A 441 4.97 38.72 12.03
C THR A 441 3.97 39.51 11.21
N ASN A 442 2.89 39.98 11.85
CA ASN A 442 1.87 40.86 11.24
C ASN A 442 1.41 40.38 9.85
N ASP A 443 1.10 39.10 9.73
CA ASP A 443 0.78 38.49 8.44
C ASP A 443 -0.23 37.34 8.58
N HIS A 444 -0.83 36.99 7.44
CA HIS A 444 -1.64 35.80 7.30
C HIS A 444 -0.78 34.54 7.19
N TYR A 445 -1.36 33.43 7.63
CA TYR A 445 -0.80 32.11 7.45
C TYR A 445 -1.93 31.08 7.38
N TYR A 446 -1.62 29.93 6.81
CA TYR A 446 -2.50 28.79 6.70
C TYR A 446 -1.92 27.65 7.52
N VAL A 447 -2.77 27.01 8.32
CA VAL A 447 -2.33 25.93 9.21
C VAL A 447 -3.40 24.84 9.24
N GLY A 448 -2.96 23.59 9.34
CA GLY A 448 -3.88 22.46 9.38
C GLY A 448 -3.17 21.13 9.26
N ILE A 449 -3.79 20.20 8.53
CA ILE A 449 -3.33 18.82 8.40
C ILE A 449 -3.07 18.46 6.95
N ALA A 450 -2.00 17.72 6.72
CA ALA A 450 -1.66 17.07 5.47
C ALA A 450 -1.99 15.58 5.55
N GLN A 451 -2.69 15.09 4.52
CA GLN A 451 -3.07 13.70 4.31
C GLN A 451 -2.12 13.07 3.29
N THR A 452 -1.53 11.91 3.62
CA THR A 452 -0.73 11.14 2.65
C THR A 452 -1.62 10.29 1.74
N GLU A 453 -1.00 9.58 0.80
CA GLU A 453 -1.69 8.57 0.01
C GLU A 453 -2.29 7.45 0.90
N TYR A 454 -3.45 6.94 0.48
CA TYR A 454 -4.17 5.88 1.19
C TYR A 454 -3.39 4.56 1.12
N SER A 455 -3.29 3.85 2.24
CA SER A 455 -2.42 2.68 2.37
C SER A 455 -3.05 1.32 2.01
N GLY A 456 -4.36 1.27 1.71
CA GLY A 456 -5.12 0.06 1.36
C GLY A 456 -5.83 0.14 0.00
N ASP A 457 -6.72 -0.83 -0.27
CA ASP A 457 -7.52 -0.86 -1.51
C ASP A 457 -8.81 -0.04 -1.28
N GLY A 458 -8.87 1.21 -1.76
CA GLY A 458 -10.00 2.11 -1.46
C GLY A 458 -9.86 3.53 -2.04
N PHE A 459 -10.93 4.33 -1.94
CA PHE A 459 -11.13 5.62 -2.64
C PHE A 459 -10.94 6.88 -1.78
N ALA A 460 -9.90 6.96 -0.94
CA ALA A 460 -9.57 8.01 0.05
C ALA A 460 -9.93 7.64 1.48
N PHE A 461 -9.27 8.32 2.43
CA PHE A 461 -9.61 8.32 3.85
C PHE A 461 -9.92 9.74 4.30
N THR A 462 -10.77 9.92 5.31
CA THR A 462 -11.40 11.21 5.70
C THR A 462 -10.91 11.72 7.07
N PRO A 463 -9.64 12.14 7.20
CA PRO A 463 -9.06 12.37 8.52
C PRO A 463 -9.55 13.66 9.20
N GLN A 464 -9.96 14.69 8.45
CA GLN A 464 -10.26 16.01 9.00
C GLN A 464 -11.74 16.14 9.37
N MET A 465 -12.05 16.38 10.65
CA MET A 465 -13.43 16.69 11.05
C MET A 465 -13.82 18.14 10.75
N PHE A 466 -15.10 18.37 10.48
CA PHE A 466 -15.65 19.69 10.22
C PHE A 466 -17.06 19.86 10.81
N LEU A 467 -17.48 21.11 11.00
CA LEU A 467 -18.87 21.47 11.23
C LEU A 467 -19.53 21.80 9.90
N TYR A 468 -20.59 21.08 9.56
CA TYR A 468 -21.36 21.27 8.34
C TYR A 468 -22.32 22.46 8.46
N ASP A 469 -22.05 23.52 7.72
CA ASP A 469 -22.89 24.72 7.61
C ASP A 469 -22.87 25.26 6.18
N VAL A 470 -23.99 25.23 5.47
CA VAL A 470 -24.10 25.82 4.12
C VAL A 470 -24.73 27.22 4.19
N PRO A 471 -24.11 28.26 3.62
CA PRO A 471 -22.75 28.27 3.08
C PRO A 471 -21.68 28.29 4.19
N ALA A 472 -20.50 27.72 3.90
CA ALA A 472 -19.37 27.73 4.82
C ALA A 472 -18.93 29.17 5.11
N ARG A 473 -18.17 29.34 6.21
CA ARG A 473 -17.62 30.64 6.59
C ARG A 473 -16.74 31.20 5.47
N PRO A 474 -16.94 32.45 5.05
CA PRO A 474 -16.06 33.11 4.10
C PRO A 474 -14.62 33.26 4.64
N ASP A 475 -13.64 33.12 3.75
CA ASP A 475 -12.21 33.39 4.01
C ASP A 475 -11.62 32.58 5.18
N ALA A 476 -12.09 31.34 5.35
CA ALA A 476 -11.73 30.48 6.49
C ALA A 476 -11.03 29.18 6.08
N ASN A 477 -11.63 28.41 5.17
CA ASN A 477 -11.24 27.03 4.87
C ASN A 477 -10.52 26.95 3.53
N TYR A 478 -9.33 26.34 3.52
CA TYR A 478 -8.40 26.33 2.40
C TYR A 478 -7.79 24.96 2.20
N TYR A 479 -7.22 24.74 1.01
CA TYR A 479 -6.44 23.56 0.68
C TYR A 479 -5.18 23.93 -0.10
N ALA A 480 -4.20 23.03 -0.11
CA ALA A 480 -2.97 23.17 -0.87
C ALA A 480 -2.38 21.80 -1.23
N ASN A 481 -1.50 21.79 -2.24
CA ASN A 481 -0.68 20.62 -2.55
C ASN A 481 0.39 20.40 -1.49
N LEU A 482 0.81 19.15 -1.30
CA LEU A 482 1.90 18.82 -0.39
C LEU A 482 3.25 19.02 -1.08
N ALA A 483 4.16 19.74 -0.42
CA ALA A 483 5.53 19.96 -0.91
C ALA A 483 6.52 20.07 0.26
N PRO A 484 7.83 19.84 0.06
CA PRO A 484 8.85 20.06 1.09
C PRO A 484 8.85 21.50 1.61
N THR A 485 9.28 21.71 2.85
CA THR A 485 9.42 23.07 3.41
C THR A 485 10.33 23.93 2.53
N GLY A 486 9.97 25.19 2.34
CA GLY A 486 10.62 26.15 1.44
C GLY A 486 10.05 26.15 0.02
N SER A 487 9.15 25.20 -0.30
CA SER A 487 8.50 25.13 -1.61
C SER A 487 7.29 26.05 -1.69
N LEU A 488 7.09 26.67 -2.85
CA LEU A 488 5.86 27.39 -3.18
C LEU A 488 4.75 26.40 -3.55
N VAL A 489 3.57 26.56 -2.97
CA VAL A 489 2.36 25.80 -3.26
C VAL A 489 1.19 26.72 -3.58
N GLY A 490 0.29 26.27 -4.46
CA GLY A 490 -0.97 26.97 -4.67
C GLY A 490 -1.90 26.73 -3.49
N VAL A 491 -2.43 27.81 -2.91
CA VAL A 491 -3.40 27.77 -1.80
C VAL A 491 -4.75 28.25 -2.34
N GLY A 492 -5.78 27.40 -2.27
CA GLY A 492 -7.12 27.69 -2.77
C GLY A 492 -8.15 27.67 -1.65
N GLU A 493 -9.09 28.61 -1.67
CA GLU A 493 -10.25 28.58 -0.76
C GLU A 493 -11.17 27.43 -1.15
N PHE A 494 -11.65 26.68 -0.17
CA PHE A 494 -12.60 25.60 -0.40
C PHE A 494 -13.99 26.17 -0.70
N PRO A 495 -14.74 25.66 -1.71
CA PRO A 495 -16.00 26.28 -2.12
C PRO A 495 -17.04 26.27 -1.00
N ARG A 496 -17.68 27.42 -0.79
CA ARG A 496 -18.58 27.65 0.35
C ARG A 496 -19.88 26.88 0.26
N GLU A 497 -20.36 26.56 -0.94
CA GLU A 497 -21.58 25.76 -1.14
C GLU A 497 -21.51 24.35 -0.52
N TYR A 498 -20.31 23.83 -0.25
CA TYR A 498 -20.13 22.52 0.40
C TYR A 498 -20.18 22.56 1.92
N GLY A 499 -20.22 23.75 2.52
CA GLY A 499 -20.48 23.93 3.94
C GLY A 499 -19.46 23.39 4.93
N GLN A 500 -18.19 23.22 4.54
CA GLN A 500 -17.18 22.61 5.41
C GLN A 500 -16.43 23.67 6.25
N ASN A 501 -16.63 23.69 7.57
CA ASN A 501 -15.82 24.48 8.51
C ASN A 501 -14.87 23.59 9.32
N TYR A 502 -13.59 23.61 9.01
CA TYR A 502 -12.62 22.67 9.57
C TYR A 502 -12.33 22.92 11.06
N ALA A 503 -12.32 21.83 11.84
CA ALA A 503 -11.95 21.81 13.25
C ALA A 503 -10.43 21.79 13.43
N ILE A 504 -9.81 22.93 13.09
CA ILE A 504 -8.36 23.15 13.17
C ILE A 504 -8.12 24.30 14.14
N GLU A 505 -7.23 24.09 15.12
CA GLU A 505 -6.80 25.08 16.09
C GLU A 505 -5.30 25.34 15.96
N SER A 506 -4.93 26.60 15.76
CA SER A 506 -3.54 27.06 15.78
C SER A 506 -3.11 27.37 17.22
N VAL A 507 -1.92 26.94 17.62
CA VAL A 507 -1.33 27.23 18.92
C VAL A 507 -0.08 28.10 18.76
N ILE A 508 -0.17 29.33 19.26
CA ILE A 508 0.88 30.34 19.14
C ILE A 508 1.68 30.39 20.45
N GLY A 509 3.00 30.46 20.34
CA GLY A 509 3.89 30.70 21.45
C GLY A 509 4.49 32.09 21.41
N ASN A 510 4.71 32.69 22.58
CA ASN A 510 5.50 33.92 22.70
C ASN A 510 6.94 33.68 22.24
N GLN A 511 7.48 34.67 21.54
CA GLN A 511 8.89 34.72 21.22
C GLN A 511 9.64 35.32 22.42
N ALA A 512 10.55 34.57 23.01
CA ALA A 512 11.41 35.13 24.05
C ALA A 512 12.51 36.01 23.44
N SER A 513 13.13 36.88 24.25
CA SER A 513 14.28 37.68 23.79
C SER A 513 15.47 36.81 23.41
N ILE A 514 15.69 35.74 24.18
CA ILE A 514 16.77 34.75 24.02
C ILE A 514 16.13 33.37 24.12
N ASP A 515 16.19 32.55 23.07
CA ASP A 515 15.65 31.18 23.03
C ASP A 515 16.37 30.38 21.95
N ALA A 516 16.96 29.25 22.31
CA ALA A 516 17.56 28.31 21.40
C ALA A 516 17.26 26.87 21.80
N GLY A 517 16.93 26.04 20.81
CA GLY A 517 16.51 24.66 21.05
C GLY A 517 17.07 23.66 20.07
N VAL A 518 16.77 22.39 20.31
CA VAL A 518 17.10 21.26 19.42
C VAL A 518 15.93 20.98 18.48
N SER A 519 16.19 20.92 17.18
CA SER A 519 15.18 20.57 16.16
C SER A 519 15.27 19.14 15.65
N ASP A 520 16.47 18.54 15.62
CA ASP A 520 16.69 17.20 15.03
C ASP A 520 17.90 16.50 15.68
N LEU A 521 17.80 15.18 15.91
CA LEU A 521 18.90 14.36 16.43
C LEU A 521 19.73 13.66 15.34
N GLY A 522 19.33 13.79 14.07
CA GLY A 522 19.89 13.06 12.94
C GLY A 522 19.41 11.62 12.90
N LEU A 523 20.35 10.69 12.67
CA LEU A 523 20.03 9.25 12.56
C LEU A 523 19.50 8.71 13.90
N THR A 524 18.33 8.05 13.85
CA THR A 524 17.63 7.46 15.01
C THR A 524 17.03 6.10 14.63
N TYR A 525 16.56 5.32 15.63
CA TYR A 525 16.06 3.95 15.50
C TYR A 525 17.10 2.98 14.91
N ASP A 526 16.68 1.87 14.31
CA ASP A 526 17.60 0.96 13.62
C ASP A 526 18.33 1.69 12.49
N GLN A 527 19.65 1.57 12.46
CA GLN A 527 20.52 2.21 11.47
C GLN A 527 21.64 1.25 11.07
N TYR A 528 21.95 1.17 9.79
CA TYR A 528 22.97 0.26 9.26
C TYR A 528 24.19 1.06 8.77
N PHE A 529 25.38 0.52 9.04
CA PHE A 529 26.66 1.14 8.73
C PHE A 529 27.65 0.11 8.18
N SER A 530 28.65 0.57 7.42
CA SER A 530 29.73 -0.31 6.94
C SER A 530 30.84 -0.53 7.97
N VAL A 531 30.95 0.35 8.97
CA VAL A 531 31.97 0.33 10.02
C VAL A 531 31.35 0.74 11.36
N THR A 532 32.02 0.45 12.47
CA THR A 532 31.52 0.68 13.84
C THR A 532 31.63 2.12 14.31
N SER A 533 32.03 3.05 13.43
CA SER A 533 32.12 4.47 13.78
C SER A 533 31.50 5.35 12.71
N PHE A 534 30.79 6.39 13.14
CA PHE A 534 30.28 7.45 12.27
C PHE A 534 30.27 8.78 13.01
N THR A 535 30.18 9.87 12.26
CA THR A 535 30.08 11.23 12.79
C THR A 535 28.61 11.60 12.99
N PRO A 536 28.13 11.72 14.24
CA PRO A 536 26.74 12.09 14.49
C PRO A 536 26.50 13.56 14.12
N VAL A 537 25.30 13.84 13.59
CA VAL A 537 24.86 15.20 13.28
C VAL A 537 23.51 15.44 13.96
N GLY A 538 23.29 16.64 14.46
CA GLY A 538 22.00 17.14 14.93
C GLY A 538 21.68 18.49 14.32
N LYS A 539 20.51 19.03 14.61
CA LYS A 539 20.13 20.40 14.23
C LYS A 539 19.62 21.15 15.45
N VAL A 540 19.97 22.43 15.49
CA VAL A 540 19.53 23.39 16.50
C VAL A 540 18.97 24.64 15.83
N PHE A 541 18.22 25.42 16.58
CA PHE A 541 17.59 26.63 16.09
C PHE A 541 17.67 27.76 17.12
N ASN A 542 17.48 28.99 16.64
CA ASN A 542 17.31 30.17 17.48
C ASN A 542 15.88 30.70 17.31
N ALA A 543 15.07 30.58 18.37
CA ALA A 543 13.73 31.15 18.46
C ALA A 543 13.69 32.50 19.17
N GLY A 544 14.82 33.02 19.63
CA GLY A 544 14.94 34.38 20.17
C GLY A 544 14.72 35.45 19.11
N THR A 545 14.53 36.69 19.56
CA THR A 545 14.34 37.87 18.69
C THR A 545 15.65 38.43 18.13
N GLY A 546 16.80 38.10 18.74
CA GLY A 546 18.14 38.50 18.29
C GLY A 546 19.02 37.31 17.94
N SER A 547 20.24 37.56 17.44
CA SER A 547 21.23 36.50 17.21
C SER A 547 21.68 35.85 18.51
N ALA A 548 21.84 34.53 18.53
CA ALA A 548 22.24 33.77 19.72
C ALA A 548 23.55 33.01 19.51
N THR A 549 24.36 32.95 20.57
CA THR A 549 25.53 32.06 20.66
C THR A 549 25.33 31.14 21.86
N PHE A 550 25.40 29.84 21.64
CA PHE A 550 25.09 28.83 22.66
C PHE A 550 25.88 27.55 22.46
N THR A 551 25.90 26.73 23.50
CA THR A 551 26.60 25.44 23.49
C THR A 551 25.60 24.31 23.27
N VAL A 552 26.00 23.30 22.52
CA VAL A 552 25.21 22.09 22.24
C VAL A 552 26.02 20.88 22.69
N ASN A 553 25.47 20.10 23.60
CA ASN A 553 26.05 18.85 24.07
C ASN A 553 25.24 17.67 23.51
N ARG A 554 25.89 16.75 22.81
CA ARG A 554 25.35 15.43 22.49
C ARG A 554 25.88 14.41 23.48
N LYS A 555 24.97 13.64 24.08
CA LYS A 555 25.25 12.48 24.91
C LYS A 555 24.65 11.22 24.30
N ILE A 556 25.41 10.12 24.27
CA ILE A 556 24.92 8.82 23.83
C ILE A 556 25.15 7.80 24.96
N THR A 557 24.09 7.09 25.37
CA THR A 557 24.09 6.20 26.54
C THR A 557 23.48 4.84 26.18
N PRO A 558 24.03 3.69 26.61
CA PRO A 558 25.23 3.50 27.46
C PRO A 558 26.55 3.80 26.72
N GLY A 559 27.69 3.76 27.42
CA GLY A 559 29.03 3.88 26.79
C GLY A 559 29.73 5.23 26.93
N GLY A 560 29.19 6.17 27.72
CA GLY A 560 29.90 7.37 28.16
C GLY A 560 30.22 8.42 27.11
N TYR A 561 29.75 8.27 25.86
CA TYR A 561 30.03 9.22 24.79
C TYR A 561 29.38 10.59 25.07
N THR A 562 30.18 11.64 24.96
CA THR A 562 29.73 13.03 25.02
C THR A 562 30.55 13.87 24.03
N SER A 563 29.91 14.77 23.28
CA SER A 563 30.58 15.75 22.44
C SER A 563 29.88 17.10 22.56
N THR A 564 30.67 18.14 22.77
CA THR A 564 30.19 19.50 23.00
C THR A 564 30.68 20.41 21.88
N LYS A 565 29.77 21.17 21.26
CA LYS A 565 30.04 22.11 20.18
C LYS A 565 29.43 23.47 20.49
N THR A 566 30.04 24.54 19.99
CA THR A 566 29.50 25.91 20.12
C THR A 566 28.92 26.34 18.78
N VAL A 567 27.70 26.86 18.81
CA VAL A 567 27.07 27.53 17.67
C VAL A 567 27.16 29.02 17.91
N THR A 568 27.79 29.74 16.98
CA THR A 568 28.10 31.17 17.11
C THR A 568 27.19 32.01 16.23
N SER A 569 26.61 33.07 16.82
CA SER A 569 25.86 34.11 16.10
C SER A 569 24.76 33.59 15.17
N LEU A 570 24.01 32.57 15.59
CA LEU A 570 22.87 32.06 14.84
C LEU A 570 21.78 33.15 14.80
N ALA A 571 21.42 33.63 13.60
CA ALA A 571 20.40 34.67 13.44
C ALA A 571 19.04 34.26 14.03
N ALA A 572 18.22 35.24 14.40
CA ALA A 572 16.84 35.00 14.85
C ALA A 572 16.05 34.23 13.78
N GLY A 573 15.32 33.18 14.17
CA GLY A 573 14.64 32.27 13.25
C GLY A 573 15.55 31.30 12.50
N GLY A 574 16.87 31.37 12.69
CA GLY A 574 17.86 30.55 12.00
C GLY A 574 17.90 29.10 12.50
N ASN A 575 18.35 28.21 11.61
CA ASN A 575 18.69 26.81 11.91
C ASN A 575 20.17 26.55 11.61
N ALA A 576 20.80 25.67 12.38
CA ALA A 576 22.17 25.22 12.14
C ALA A 576 22.29 23.71 12.32
N SER A 577 23.07 23.07 11.45
CA SER A 577 23.52 21.68 11.66
C SER A 577 24.73 21.68 12.59
N VAL A 578 24.75 20.75 13.55
CA VAL A 578 25.85 20.56 14.49
C VAL A 578 26.48 19.21 14.21
N THR A 579 27.73 19.23 13.76
CA THR A 579 28.54 18.02 13.56
C THR A 579 29.31 17.71 14.84
N PHE A 580 29.02 16.57 15.44
CA PHE A 580 29.68 16.11 16.67
C PHE A 580 30.94 15.30 16.36
N ASP A 581 31.72 14.96 17.39
CA ASP A 581 32.90 14.10 17.23
C ASP A 581 32.50 12.68 16.79
N PRO A 582 33.38 11.91 16.12
CA PRO A 582 33.06 10.54 15.74
C PRO A 582 32.68 9.68 16.96
N TRP A 583 31.57 8.97 16.85
CA TRP A 583 31.12 8.01 17.86
C TRP A 583 31.43 6.60 17.38
N THR A 584 31.95 5.75 18.27
CA THR A 584 32.14 4.31 18.02
C THR A 584 31.11 3.53 18.80
N PHE A 585 30.38 2.63 18.14
CA PHE A 585 29.27 1.88 18.70
C PHE A 585 29.52 0.36 18.70
N THR A 586 28.78 -0.36 19.53
CA THR A 586 28.68 -1.81 19.49
C THR A 586 27.47 -2.21 18.65
N SER A 587 27.70 -2.95 17.56
CA SER A 587 26.66 -3.36 16.62
C SER A 587 25.51 -4.09 17.32
N GLY A 588 24.27 -3.68 17.04
CA GLY A 588 23.05 -4.27 17.59
C GLY A 588 22.68 -3.82 19.00
N THR A 589 23.48 -2.97 19.65
CA THR A 589 23.15 -2.38 20.95
C THR A 589 22.26 -1.16 20.76
N THR A 590 21.16 -1.05 21.51
CA THR A 590 20.32 0.16 21.51
C THR A 590 20.87 1.20 22.47
N TYR A 591 20.98 2.44 22.00
CA TYR A 591 21.45 3.59 22.74
C TYR A 591 20.38 4.69 22.78
N THR A 592 20.39 5.52 23.81
CA THR A 592 19.68 6.80 23.85
C THR A 592 20.63 7.90 23.36
N ILE A 593 20.25 8.60 22.30
CA ILE A 593 20.87 9.85 21.86
C ILE A 593 20.11 11.00 22.52
N ARG A 594 20.85 11.95 23.09
CA ARG A 594 20.30 13.19 23.62
C ARG A 594 21.16 14.37 23.19
N ASP A 595 20.52 15.37 22.59
CA ASP A 595 21.13 16.69 22.40
C ASP A 595 20.58 17.64 23.45
N SER A 596 21.42 18.56 23.92
CA SER A 596 21.05 19.57 24.90
C SER A 596 21.72 20.90 24.57
N VAL A 597 20.91 21.92 24.36
CA VAL A 597 21.32 23.33 24.25
C VAL A 597 21.50 23.90 25.66
N ILE A 598 22.61 24.60 25.84
CA ILE A 598 22.97 25.32 27.06
C ILE A 598 23.09 26.80 26.67
N LEU A 599 22.10 27.58 27.07
CA LEU A 599 22.01 29.03 26.86
C LEU A 599 21.52 29.68 28.16
N SER A 600 22.28 30.67 28.66
CA SER A 600 21.91 31.40 29.87
C SER A 600 20.75 32.35 29.58
N GLY A 601 19.71 32.32 30.41
CA GLY A 601 18.51 33.16 30.23
C GLY A 601 17.59 32.68 29.11
N ASP A 602 17.71 31.42 28.68
CA ASP A 602 16.83 30.83 27.67
C ASP A 602 15.36 30.89 28.11
N GLY A 603 14.51 31.50 27.27
CA GLY A 603 13.10 31.74 27.57
C GLY A 603 12.19 30.54 27.37
N ASN A 604 12.66 29.43 26.78
CA ASN A 604 11.86 28.23 26.60
C ASN A 604 12.67 26.93 26.83
N ILE A 605 12.94 26.65 28.11
CA ILE A 605 13.67 25.46 28.55
C ILE A 605 13.12 24.11 28.06
N SER A 606 11.86 24.04 27.61
CA SER A 606 11.24 22.81 27.12
C SER A 606 11.79 22.34 25.77
N ASN A 607 12.39 23.25 24.99
CA ASN A 607 12.98 22.92 23.69
C ASN A 607 14.51 22.70 23.77
N ASN A 608 15.12 22.91 24.95
CA ASN A 608 16.57 22.83 25.12
C ASN A 608 17.11 21.41 24.96
N ALA A 609 16.29 20.38 25.15
CA ALA A 609 16.75 19.00 25.03
C ALA A 609 15.79 18.15 24.20
N MET A 610 16.37 17.29 23.37
CA MET A 610 15.65 16.27 22.62
C MET A 610 16.33 14.93 22.85
N SER A 611 15.56 13.84 22.94
CA SER A 611 16.10 12.49 23.08
C SER A 611 15.33 11.49 22.24
N ASN A 612 16.05 10.50 21.69
CA ASN A 612 15.47 9.36 21.00
C ASN A 612 16.44 8.17 21.08
N THR A 613 16.05 7.02 20.56
CA THR A 613 16.89 5.82 20.51
C THR A 613 17.61 5.70 19.17
N ILE A 614 18.74 5.00 19.15
CA ILE A 614 19.40 4.49 17.96
C ILE A 614 19.88 3.06 18.22
N THR A 615 19.71 2.17 17.25
CA THR A 615 20.27 0.81 17.27
C THR A 615 21.16 0.65 16.04
N PRO A 616 22.44 1.07 16.12
CA PRO A 616 23.37 0.97 15.01
C PRO A 616 23.81 -0.49 14.80
N ARG A 617 23.87 -0.92 13.55
CA ARG A 617 24.25 -2.28 13.13
C ARG A 617 25.30 -2.21 12.04
N ILE A 618 26.26 -3.14 12.06
CA ILE A 618 27.08 -3.40 10.88
C ILE A 618 26.22 -4.13 9.87
N ALA A 619 26.04 -3.52 8.71
CA ALA A 619 25.33 -4.11 7.60
C ALA A 619 26.01 -5.42 7.20
N LYS A 620 25.21 -6.47 7.06
CA LYS A 620 25.64 -7.70 6.43
C LYS A 620 25.82 -7.48 4.93
N GLN A 621 26.32 -8.49 4.24
CA GLN A 621 26.62 -8.34 2.82
C GLN A 621 25.36 -8.19 1.96
N LEU A 622 24.28 -8.89 2.32
CA LEU A 622 23.00 -8.90 1.61
C LEU A 622 21.89 -8.22 2.43
N CYS A 623 21.08 -7.38 1.78
CA CYS A 623 19.84 -6.85 2.34
C CYS A 623 18.63 -7.40 1.59
N VAL A 624 17.66 -7.90 2.33
CA VAL A 624 16.29 -8.13 1.86
C VAL A 624 15.45 -6.92 2.26
N LEU A 625 15.20 -6.03 1.31
CA LEU A 625 14.35 -4.86 1.45
C LEU A 625 12.92 -5.22 1.00
N TRP A 626 11.91 -5.06 1.87
CA TRP A 626 10.57 -5.63 1.62
C TRP A 626 9.41 -4.73 2.03
N GLN A 627 8.28 -4.88 1.32
CA GLN A 627 6.98 -4.29 1.68
C GLN A 627 5.98 -5.32 2.23
N GLN A 628 5.94 -6.53 1.66
CA GLN A 628 5.05 -7.63 2.06
C GLN A 628 5.80 -8.77 2.75
N LYS A 629 5.17 -9.42 3.74
CA LYS A 629 5.81 -10.50 4.50
C LYS A 629 5.99 -11.75 3.64
N GLU A 630 5.07 -12.01 2.73
CA GLU A 630 5.02 -13.19 1.87
C GLU A 630 6.24 -13.24 0.93
N ASP A 631 6.59 -12.11 0.32
CA ASP A 631 7.80 -11.97 -0.51
C ASP A 631 9.08 -12.08 0.31
N ARG A 632 9.14 -11.41 1.47
CA ARG A 632 10.26 -11.53 2.40
C ARG A 632 10.47 -13.00 2.79
N ASP A 633 9.43 -13.68 3.23
CA ASP A 633 9.51 -15.03 3.76
C ASP A 633 9.87 -16.03 2.66
N SER A 634 9.35 -15.83 1.45
CA SER A 634 9.71 -16.65 0.29
C SER A 634 11.18 -16.48 -0.10
N LEU A 635 11.70 -15.25 -0.13
CA LEU A 635 13.10 -14.99 -0.42
C LEU A 635 14.03 -15.45 0.72
N VAL A 636 13.63 -15.28 1.98
CA VAL A 636 14.40 -15.77 3.13
C VAL A 636 14.48 -17.31 3.11
N ARG A 637 13.40 -18.00 2.76
CA ARG A 637 13.44 -19.46 2.53
C ARG A 637 14.44 -19.80 1.43
N ALA A 638 14.44 -19.08 0.31
CA ALA A 638 15.41 -19.31 -0.76
C ALA A 638 16.87 -19.07 -0.31
N ILE A 639 17.13 -17.98 0.42
CA ILE A 639 18.46 -17.68 0.99
C ILE A 639 18.94 -18.80 1.92
N ASN A 640 18.05 -19.28 2.80
CA ASN A 640 18.38 -20.32 3.77
C ASN A 640 18.57 -21.69 3.09
N SER A 641 17.75 -22.02 2.10
CA SER A 641 17.85 -23.26 1.32
C SER A 641 19.13 -23.33 0.47
N ASP A 642 19.56 -22.20 -0.10
CA ASP A 642 20.83 -22.08 -0.83
C ASP A 642 22.04 -22.10 0.11
N GLY A 643 21.90 -21.54 1.31
CA GLY A 643 22.89 -21.64 2.40
C GLY A 643 24.04 -20.64 2.34
N ARG A 644 24.46 -20.15 1.16
CA ARG A 644 25.65 -19.27 1.01
C ARG A 644 25.55 -17.97 1.79
N TYR A 645 24.36 -17.40 1.92
CA TYR A 645 24.10 -16.17 2.67
C TYR A 645 23.25 -16.37 3.93
N ALA A 646 22.92 -17.61 4.33
CA ALA A 646 21.97 -17.88 5.43
C ALA A 646 22.32 -17.17 6.76
N ASN A 647 23.59 -16.87 7.02
CA ASN A 647 24.02 -16.12 8.21
C ASN A 647 24.48 -14.67 7.91
N ASN A 648 24.48 -14.26 6.64
CA ASN A 648 25.04 -13.00 6.14
C ASN A 648 24.04 -12.16 5.33
N PHE A 649 22.78 -12.11 5.78
CA PHE A 649 21.78 -11.18 5.29
C PHE A 649 21.01 -10.45 6.41
N ASP A 650 20.57 -9.23 6.11
CA ASP A 650 19.65 -8.42 6.90
C ASP A 650 18.25 -8.41 6.26
N THR A 651 17.20 -8.23 7.06
CA THR A 651 15.86 -7.92 6.56
C THR A 651 15.46 -6.53 7.00
N VAL A 652 15.06 -5.70 6.04
CA VAL A 652 14.76 -4.27 6.25
C VAL A 652 13.42 -3.96 5.60
N ARG A 653 12.53 -3.29 6.32
CA ARG A 653 11.25 -2.87 5.76
C ARG A 653 11.43 -1.61 4.92
N MET A 654 10.68 -1.47 3.83
CA MET A 654 10.69 -0.31 2.90
C MET A 654 10.10 0.99 3.47
N ASN A 655 10.19 1.20 4.78
CA ASN A 655 9.96 2.47 5.46
C ASN A 655 11.20 2.89 6.28
N TYR A 656 12.33 2.22 6.07
CA TYR A 656 13.61 2.54 6.68
C TYR A 656 14.14 3.88 6.17
N THR A 657 14.50 4.76 7.10
CA THR A 657 14.92 6.14 6.82
C THR A 657 16.44 6.32 6.80
N GLY A 658 17.20 5.26 7.12
CA GLY A 658 18.65 5.28 7.06
C GLY A 658 19.20 5.07 5.65
N SER A 659 20.53 5.05 5.52
CA SER A 659 21.18 4.91 4.21
C SER A 659 21.15 3.46 3.70
N TYR A 660 20.88 3.28 2.39
CA TYR A 660 21.03 2.01 1.66
C TYR A 660 22.47 1.68 1.25
N LYS A 661 23.37 2.66 1.33
CA LYS A 661 24.79 2.57 0.96
C LYS A 661 25.60 1.45 1.65
N PRO A 662 25.32 1.05 2.91
CA PRO A 662 26.16 0.08 3.62
C PRO A 662 26.22 -1.31 2.97
N TRP A 663 25.10 -1.79 2.41
CA TRP A 663 25.01 -3.15 1.86
C TRP A 663 25.74 -3.30 0.53
N LYS A 664 26.09 -4.53 0.14
CA LYS A 664 26.70 -4.83 -1.17
C LYS A 664 25.68 -5.35 -2.18
N PHE A 665 24.80 -6.25 -1.71
CA PHE A 665 23.70 -6.79 -2.49
C PHE A 665 22.38 -6.37 -1.87
N MET A 666 21.46 -5.88 -2.70
CA MET A 666 20.14 -5.48 -2.24
C MET A 666 19.07 -6.17 -3.08
N PHE A 667 18.31 -7.04 -2.44
CA PHE A 667 17.10 -7.65 -2.98
C PHE A 667 15.91 -6.80 -2.53
N VAL A 668 15.18 -6.22 -3.47
CA VAL A 668 14.04 -5.33 -3.22
C VAL A 668 12.77 -6.01 -3.69
N ASN A 669 11.86 -6.27 -2.76
CA ASN A 669 10.58 -6.92 -3.01
C ASN A 669 9.44 -5.92 -2.79
N PHE A 670 8.86 -5.44 -3.89
CA PHE A 670 7.65 -4.62 -3.88
C PHE A 670 6.39 -5.48 -3.70
N LYS A 671 5.39 -4.96 -2.98
CA LYS A 671 4.07 -5.61 -2.84
C LYS A 671 3.27 -5.50 -4.16
N ASN A 672 2.15 -6.20 -4.25
CA ASN A 672 1.26 -6.11 -5.43
C ASN A 672 0.84 -4.66 -5.71
N GLU A 673 0.83 -4.28 -6.98
CA GLU A 673 0.39 -2.94 -7.45
C GLU A 673 1.16 -1.76 -6.82
N SER A 674 2.26 -2.02 -6.13
CA SER A 674 3.03 -0.96 -5.50
C SER A 674 4.03 -0.34 -6.46
N ASN A 675 4.20 0.96 -6.32
CA ASN A 675 5.30 1.68 -6.96
C ASN A 675 6.39 2.08 -5.94
N TYR A 676 7.58 2.44 -6.41
CA TYR A 676 8.55 3.13 -5.57
C TYR A 676 8.12 4.58 -5.34
N SER A 677 8.08 4.98 -4.07
CA SER A 677 7.99 6.40 -3.72
C SER A 677 9.26 7.15 -4.15
N PRO A 678 9.20 8.48 -4.32
CA PRO A 678 10.37 9.28 -4.70
C PRO A 678 11.60 9.04 -3.81
N TRP A 679 11.40 8.93 -2.50
CA TRP A 679 12.50 8.72 -1.55
C TRP A 679 13.11 7.31 -1.65
N VAL A 680 12.31 6.27 -1.94
CA VAL A 680 12.82 4.91 -2.19
C VAL A 680 13.64 4.90 -3.46
N ARG A 681 13.10 5.44 -4.56
CA ARG A 681 13.80 5.55 -5.85
C ARG A 681 15.14 6.23 -5.68
N ASP A 682 15.16 7.41 -5.07
CA ASP A 682 16.39 8.20 -4.90
C ASP A 682 17.41 7.49 -4.00
N SER A 683 16.95 6.74 -3.01
CA SER A 683 17.83 5.96 -2.14
C SER A 683 18.44 4.75 -2.88
N LEU A 684 17.65 4.05 -3.72
CA LEU A 684 18.15 2.96 -4.56
C LEU A 684 19.10 3.47 -5.65
N LYS A 685 18.79 4.63 -6.24
CA LYS A 685 19.67 5.35 -7.16
C LYS A 685 20.99 5.71 -6.48
N ALA A 686 20.94 6.31 -5.29
CA ALA A 686 22.12 6.69 -4.53
C ALA A 686 22.98 5.48 -4.10
N PHE A 687 22.36 4.32 -3.87
CA PHE A 687 23.07 3.06 -3.66
C PHE A 687 23.88 2.65 -4.89
N LEU A 688 23.30 2.73 -6.09
CA LEU A 688 23.99 2.41 -7.35
C LEU A 688 25.03 3.47 -7.73
N ASP A 689 24.74 4.75 -7.52
CA ASP A 689 25.66 5.85 -7.86
C ASP A 689 26.95 5.83 -7.01
N GLN A 690 26.90 5.27 -5.80
CA GLN A 690 28.09 5.11 -4.96
C GLN A 690 28.95 3.88 -5.37
N SER A 691 28.44 3.07 -6.29
CA SER A 691 29.11 1.86 -6.73
C SER A 691 30.37 2.17 -7.55
N THR A 692 31.44 1.42 -7.30
CA THR A 692 32.72 1.56 -8.01
C THR A 692 33.19 0.20 -8.51
N ALA A 693 34.13 0.17 -9.47
CA ALA A 693 34.68 -1.09 -9.98
C ALA A 693 35.31 -1.98 -8.88
N GLY A 694 35.93 -1.36 -7.85
CA GLY A 694 36.52 -2.07 -6.70
C GLY A 694 35.50 -2.45 -5.61
N ASN A 695 34.33 -1.83 -5.58
CA ASN A 695 33.25 -2.13 -4.64
C ASN A 695 31.90 -2.12 -5.37
N LYS A 696 31.74 -3.05 -6.31
CA LYS A 696 30.51 -3.13 -7.10
C LYS A 696 29.32 -3.51 -6.22
N LYS A 697 28.27 -2.72 -6.32
CA LYS A 697 26.94 -2.92 -5.76
C LYS A 697 26.07 -3.66 -6.76
N SER A 698 25.19 -4.52 -6.27
CA SER A 698 24.17 -5.17 -7.09
C SER A 698 22.78 -4.92 -6.54
N LEU A 699 21.87 -4.44 -7.40
CA LEU A 699 20.47 -4.22 -7.08
C LEU A 699 19.60 -5.25 -7.82
N ILE A 700 18.84 -6.02 -7.07
CA ILE A 700 17.95 -7.08 -7.56
C ILE A 700 16.53 -6.65 -7.17
N VAL A 701 15.66 -6.41 -8.14
CA VAL A 701 14.31 -5.88 -7.92
C VAL A 701 13.27 -6.87 -8.43
N PHE A 702 12.32 -7.18 -7.56
CA PHE A 702 11.11 -7.92 -7.87
C PHE A 702 9.91 -7.03 -7.58
N GLY A 703 9.03 -6.87 -8.56
CA GLY A 703 7.82 -6.09 -8.39
C GLY A 703 6.86 -6.33 -9.54
N ASN A 704 5.58 -6.30 -9.21
CA ASN A 704 4.49 -6.35 -10.17
C ASN A 704 4.02 -4.92 -10.44
N THR A 705 3.58 -4.61 -11.66
CA THR A 705 3.04 -3.29 -12.04
C THR A 705 4.09 -2.15 -12.13
N LEU A 706 5.36 -2.41 -11.81
CA LEU A 706 6.43 -1.41 -11.87
C LEU A 706 6.72 -0.97 -13.31
N ALA A 707 6.62 -1.90 -14.27
CA ALA A 707 6.86 -1.58 -15.66
C ALA A 707 5.73 -0.69 -16.21
N VAL A 708 4.48 -1.01 -15.91
CA VAL A 708 3.30 -0.25 -16.32
C VAL A 708 3.33 1.15 -15.74
N ASN A 709 3.62 1.29 -14.45
CA ASN A 709 3.56 2.59 -13.76
C ASN A 709 4.65 3.57 -14.19
N ASN A 710 5.85 3.08 -14.51
CA ASN A 710 7.05 3.90 -14.64
C ASN A 710 7.56 4.03 -16.08
N ASP A 711 6.79 3.62 -17.08
CA ASP A 711 7.20 3.74 -18.48
C ASP A 711 6.11 4.45 -19.32
N PRO A 712 6.45 5.56 -20.01
CA PRO A 712 5.49 6.34 -20.80
C PRO A 712 4.91 5.59 -22.00
N ASP A 713 5.49 4.45 -22.38
CA ASP A 713 4.96 3.62 -23.47
C ASP A 713 3.65 2.91 -23.11
N ILE A 714 3.39 2.69 -21.82
CA ILE A 714 2.11 2.15 -21.32
C ILE A 714 1.36 3.22 -20.51
N ASN A 715 2.03 3.95 -19.62
CA ASN A 715 1.42 4.99 -18.79
C ASN A 715 1.83 6.39 -19.24
N PHE A 716 0.97 7.08 -20.00
CA PHE A 716 1.23 8.43 -20.51
C PHE A 716 1.62 9.46 -19.43
N TYR A 717 1.22 9.23 -18.17
CA TYR A 717 1.50 10.11 -17.04
C TYR A 717 2.64 9.62 -16.14
N ALA A 718 3.46 8.68 -16.60
CA ALA A 718 4.62 8.19 -15.86
C ALA A 718 5.55 9.35 -15.47
N ASN A 719 5.93 9.41 -14.19
CA ASN A 719 6.83 10.46 -13.70
C ASN A 719 8.19 10.37 -14.42
N PRO A 720 8.74 11.49 -14.95
CA PRO A 720 10.00 11.48 -15.67
C PRO A 720 11.19 10.92 -14.86
N ALA A 721 11.28 11.22 -13.56
CA ALA A 721 12.37 10.73 -12.71
C ALA A 721 12.28 9.21 -12.49
N ASP A 722 11.06 8.70 -12.35
CA ASP A 722 10.79 7.27 -12.20
C ASP A 722 11.08 6.52 -13.50
N THR A 723 10.74 7.11 -14.64
CA THR A 723 11.06 6.60 -15.98
C THR A 723 12.57 6.52 -16.20
N ILE A 724 13.31 7.55 -15.77
CA ILE A 724 14.77 7.54 -15.85
C ILE A 724 15.35 6.41 -15.01
N PHE A 725 14.89 6.24 -13.77
CA PHE A 725 15.35 5.15 -12.92
C PHE A 725 15.08 3.78 -13.56
N TYR A 726 13.85 3.56 -14.03
CA TYR A 726 13.44 2.32 -14.69
C TYR A 726 14.28 2.01 -15.95
N ARG A 727 14.36 2.95 -16.91
CA ARG A 727 15.06 2.73 -18.18
C ARG A 727 16.58 2.74 -18.04
N GLN A 728 17.16 3.63 -17.23
CA GLN A 728 18.62 3.81 -17.15
C GLN A 728 19.29 2.93 -16.11
N TYR A 729 18.65 2.67 -14.96
CA TYR A 729 19.24 1.88 -13.88
C TYR A 729 18.77 0.42 -13.93
N LEU A 730 17.46 0.18 -14.05
CA LEU A 730 16.91 -1.18 -14.17
C LEU A 730 16.97 -1.74 -15.60
N LYS A 731 17.43 -0.94 -16.57
CA LYS A 731 17.70 -1.35 -17.96
C LYS A 731 16.50 -1.94 -18.68
N SER A 732 15.30 -1.52 -18.29
CA SER A 732 14.06 -2.13 -18.72
C SER A 732 13.13 -1.12 -19.40
N ARG A 733 12.32 -1.61 -20.33
CA ARG A 733 11.28 -0.86 -21.05
C ARG A 733 10.04 -1.74 -21.13
N SER A 734 8.87 -1.15 -20.97
CA SER A 734 7.61 -1.91 -20.90
C SER A 734 7.13 -2.30 -22.29
N VAL A 735 6.50 -3.48 -22.40
CA VAL A 735 5.96 -4.01 -23.66
C VAL A 735 4.46 -4.28 -23.53
N SER A 736 4.03 -4.95 -22.46
CA SER A 736 2.63 -5.22 -22.17
C SER A 736 2.41 -5.43 -20.67
N ASP A 737 1.21 -5.15 -20.20
CA ASP A 737 0.72 -5.33 -18.84
C ASP A 737 0.23 -6.76 -18.52
N ASN A 738 0.06 -7.64 -19.52
CA ASN A 738 -0.43 -8.99 -19.31
C ASN A 738 0.20 -9.97 -20.31
N TRP A 739 1.39 -10.49 -19.97
CA TRP A 739 2.06 -11.41 -20.87
C TRP A 739 1.35 -12.78 -21.05
N PRO A 740 0.66 -13.37 -20.05
CA PRO A 740 -0.12 -14.60 -20.24
C PRO A 740 -1.19 -14.49 -21.30
N ALA A 741 -1.91 -13.37 -21.34
CA ALA A 741 -2.92 -13.11 -22.37
C ALA A 741 -2.28 -12.94 -23.77
N ASN A 742 -1.13 -12.29 -23.84
CA ASN A 742 -0.42 -12.06 -25.11
C ASN A 742 0.35 -13.29 -25.62
N ILE A 743 0.74 -14.20 -24.71
CA ILE A 743 1.55 -15.38 -25.02
C ILE A 743 0.92 -16.61 -24.33
N PRO A 744 -0.31 -16.99 -24.70
CA PRO A 744 -1.03 -18.07 -24.03
C PRO A 744 -0.35 -19.43 -24.19
N ALA A 745 0.37 -19.63 -25.30
CA ALA A 745 1.15 -20.84 -25.57
C ALA A 745 2.29 -21.12 -24.58
N SER A 746 2.63 -20.14 -23.73
CA SER A 746 3.58 -20.34 -22.65
C SER A 746 2.96 -20.92 -21.38
N GLU A 747 1.62 -20.93 -21.23
CA GLU A 747 0.91 -21.50 -20.07
C GLU A 747 1.41 -20.96 -18.70
N ASN A 748 1.64 -19.65 -18.59
CA ASN A 748 2.25 -18.99 -17.42
C ASN A 748 3.67 -19.48 -17.08
N LYS A 749 4.32 -20.25 -17.95
CA LYS A 749 5.68 -20.76 -17.77
C LYS A 749 6.71 -19.86 -18.41
N PHE A 750 7.89 -19.79 -17.82
CA PHE A 750 9.05 -19.09 -18.30
C PHE A 750 10.29 -19.99 -18.31
N ARG A 751 11.34 -19.52 -18.95
CA ARG A 751 12.65 -20.18 -19.02
C ARG A 751 13.76 -19.14 -18.92
N GLY A 752 14.90 -19.55 -18.37
CA GLY A 752 16.09 -18.72 -18.36
C GLY A 752 16.78 -18.67 -19.71
N THR A 753 17.46 -17.56 -19.99
CA THR A 753 18.25 -17.33 -21.21
C THR A 753 19.68 -16.91 -20.88
N GLY A 754 20.62 -17.15 -21.80
CA GLY A 754 22.04 -16.87 -21.57
C GLY A 754 22.53 -17.57 -20.29
N PHE A 755 23.16 -16.80 -19.38
CA PHE A 755 23.65 -17.29 -18.09
C PHE A 755 22.56 -17.96 -17.21
N PHE A 756 21.30 -17.59 -17.40
CA PHE A 756 20.19 -18.15 -16.62
C PHE A 756 19.63 -19.45 -17.24
N SER A 757 20.21 -19.91 -18.36
CA SER A 757 19.88 -21.21 -18.94
C SER A 757 20.04 -22.31 -17.88
N GLY A 758 19.09 -23.24 -17.79
CA GLY A 758 19.01 -24.21 -16.69
C GLY A 758 17.73 -24.08 -15.85
N VAL A 759 17.18 -22.88 -15.70
CA VAL A 759 15.80 -22.70 -15.22
C VAL A 759 14.85 -23.00 -16.38
N SER A 760 14.12 -24.11 -16.29
CA SER A 760 13.27 -24.60 -17.37
C SER A 760 11.85 -24.80 -16.91
N GLN A 761 10.91 -24.06 -17.51
CA GLN A 761 9.46 -24.24 -17.36
C GLN A 761 8.87 -23.89 -15.99
N ASP A 762 9.57 -23.08 -15.18
CA ASP A 762 9.00 -22.49 -13.96
C ASP A 762 7.82 -21.59 -14.29
N SER A 763 6.87 -21.45 -13.37
CA SER A 763 5.65 -20.67 -13.62
C SER A 763 5.49 -19.49 -12.69
N VAL A 764 4.65 -18.55 -13.12
CA VAL A 764 4.16 -17.45 -12.30
C VAL A 764 2.72 -17.76 -11.91
N SER A 765 2.38 -17.70 -10.63
CA SER A 765 1.01 -17.90 -10.14
C SER A 765 0.23 -16.59 -10.08
N ASP A 766 0.38 -15.75 -11.11
CA ASP A 766 -0.32 -14.47 -11.23
C ASP A 766 -1.32 -14.57 -12.39
N PRO A 767 -2.62 -14.77 -12.10
CA PRO A 767 -3.60 -15.06 -13.14
C PRO A 767 -3.96 -13.85 -14.02
N PHE A 768 -3.55 -12.61 -13.68
CA PHE A 768 -4.05 -11.43 -14.40
C PHE A 768 -3.03 -10.30 -14.66
N THR A 769 -1.85 -10.26 -14.04
CA THR A 769 -1.01 -9.04 -14.06
C THR A 769 0.51 -9.18 -14.31
N PRO A 770 1.11 -10.33 -14.63
CA PRO A 770 2.56 -10.34 -14.83
C PRO A 770 2.92 -9.63 -16.14
N GLU A 771 3.86 -8.68 -16.06
CA GLU A 771 4.14 -7.73 -17.14
C GLU A 771 5.20 -8.28 -18.11
N LEU A 772 5.07 -7.90 -19.38
CA LEU A 772 6.08 -8.13 -20.41
C LEU A 772 6.97 -6.90 -20.55
N ILE A 773 8.28 -7.12 -20.48
CA ILE A 773 9.29 -6.06 -20.57
C ILE A 773 10.33 -6.41 -21.63
N MET A 774 11.20 -5.48 -21.98
CA MET A 774 12.34 -5.72 -22.85
C MET A 774 13.60 -5.01 -22.33
N PRO A 775 14.80 -5.59 -22.56
CA PRO A 775 16.05 -4.96 -22.19
C PRO A 775 16.35 -3.71 -23.04
N VAL A 776 16.91 -2.70 -22.40
CA VAL A 776 17.41 -1.45 -23.02
C VAL A 776 18.75 -1.03 -22.40
N ASN A 777 19.45 -0.06 -23.03
CA ASN A 777 20.62 0.60 -22.46
C ASN A 777 21.74 -0.37 -21.98
N GLY A 778 21.95 -1.45 -22.72
CA GLY A 778 22.96 -2.48 -22.45
C GLY A 778 22.49 -3.63 -21.56
N GLY A 779 21.23 -3.65 -21.13
CA GLY A 779 20.64 -4.82 -20.45
C GLY A 779 20.49 -6.02 -21.39
N THR A 780 20.30 -7.20 -20.80
CA THR A 780 20.04 -8.47 -21.50
C THR A 780 18.89 -9.22 -20.85
N ALA A 781 18.08 -9.93 -21.63
CA ALA A 781 17.01 -10.75 -21.08
C ALA A 781 17.58 -11.91 -20.24
N ALA A 782 17.10 -12.04 -19.00
CA ALA A 782 17.46 -13.12 -18.08
C ALA A 782 16.41 -14.24 -18.11
N PHE A 783 15.12 -13.90 -18.13
CA PHE A 783 14.02 -14.85 -18.16
C PHE A 783 12.99 -14.43 -19.22
N LYS A 784 12.50 -15.40 -20.00
CA LYS A 784 11.49 -15.19 -21.04
C LYS A 784 10.31 -16.15 -20.89
N PRO A 785 9.10 -15.74 -21.33
CA PRO A 785 7.99 -16.68 -21.54
C PRO A 785 8.44 -17.92 -22.32
N LYS A 786 8.02 -19.11 -21.88
CA LYS A 786 8.54 -20.40 -22.33
C LYS A 786 8.47 -20.57 -23.86
N SER A 787 7.38 -20.13 -24.48
CA SER A 787 7.12 -20.29 -25.92
C SER A 787 7.82 -19.25 -26.80
N VAL A 788 8.50 -18.26 -26.23
CA VAL A 788 9.26 -17.27 -27.00
C VAL A 788 10.58 -17.92 -27.47
N SER A 789 10.73 -18.11 -28.77
CA SER A 789 11.80 -18.93 -29.38
C SER A 789 13.03 -18.17 -29.89
N GLY A 790 13.12 -16.85 -29.69
CA GLY A 790 14.27 -16.03 -30.12
C GLY A 790 15.32 -15.75 -29.04
N ASN A 791 16.61 -15.77 -29.41
CA ASN A 791 17.74 -15.37 -28.56
C ASN A 791 17.95 -13.83 -28.49
N GLY A 792 17.16 -13.03 -29.21
CA GLY A 792 17.28 -11.56 -29.28
C GLY A 792 16.73 -10.79 -28.07
N SER A 793 16.72 -9.45 -28.16
CA SER A 793 16.25 -8.50 -27.13
C SER A 793 14.72 -8.39 -26.98
N ASP A 794 13.95 -9.34 -27.52
CA ASP A 794 12.48 -9.30 -27.47
C ASP A 794 11.92 -9.59 -26.07
N SER A 795 10.64 -9.21 -25.88
CA SER A 795 9.71 -9.58 -24.81
C SER A 795 10.21 -10.66 -23.83
N CYS A 796 10.49 -10.22 -22.61
CA CYS A 796 11.01 -11.00 -21.49
C CYS A 796 10.25 -10.63 -20.21
N ILE A 797 10.50 -11.35 -19.12
CA ILE A 797 9.93 -11.06 -17.79
C ILE A 797 11.01 -10.65 -16.77
N ALA A 798 12.28 -10.75 -17.16
CA ALA A 798 13.38 -10.25 -16.36
C ALA A 798 14.54 -9.78 -17.23
N VAL A 799 15.16 -8.69 -16.81
CA VAL A 799 16.35 -8.10 -17.42
C VAL A 799 17.49 -8.12 -16.41
N CYS A 800 18.68 -8.52 -16.85
CA CYS A 800 19.92 -8.37 -16.09
C CYS A 800 20.89 -7.42 -16.79
N PHE A 801 21.80 -6.85 -16.01
CA PHE A 801 22.85 -5.96 -16.49
C PHE A 801 24.09 -6.12 -15.61
N ALA A 802 25.22 -6.47 -16.24
CA ALA A 802 26.52 -6.57 -15.60
C ALA A 802 27.40 -5.40 -16.06
N GLY A 803 27.41 -4.31 -15.29
CA GLY A 803 28.12 -3.09 -15.61
C GLY A 803 29.56 -3.06 -15.10
N SER A 804 30.33 -2.07 -15.58
CA SER A 804 31.68 -1.78 -15.09
C SER A 804 31.69 -1.32 -13.62
N SER A 805 30.64 -0.59 -13.19
CA SER A 805 30.56 -0.05 -11.83
C SER A 805 29.50 -0.71 -10.96
N TYR A 806 28.37 -1.16 -11.50
CA TYR A 806 27.28 -1.79 -10.74
C TYR A 806 26.59 -2.89 -11.55
N ASN A 807 25.80 -3.73 -10.88
CA ASN A 807 24.97 -4.74 -11.54
C ASN A 807 23.49 -4.51 -11.19
N THR A 808 22.60 -4.80 -12.13
CA THR A 808 21.15 -4.81 -11.85
C THR A 808 20.48 -6.07 -12.38
N PHE A 809 19.46 -6.52 -11.68
CA PHE A 809 18.51 -7.52 -12.12
C PHE A 809 17.12 -7.00 -11.79
N PHE A 810 16.22 -6.98 -12.76
CA PHE A 810 14.82 -6.61 -12.56
C PHE A 810 13.94 -7.71 -13.12
N MET A 811 12.95 -8.14 -12.34
CA MET A 811 11.90 -9.06 -12.76
C MET A 811 10.53 -8.42 -12.50
N SER A 812 9.69 -8.39 -13.53
CA SER A 812 8.34 -7.80 -13.52
C SER A 812 7.30 -8.63 -12.75
N ASN A 813 7.77 -9.47 -11.83
CA ASN A 813 6.96 -10.38 -11.05
C ASN A 813 7.43 -10.33 -9.60
N LYS A 814 6.47 -10.52 -8.68
CA LYS A 814 6.77 -10.71 -7.25
C LYS A 814 7.55 -12.01 -7.06
N PHE A 815 8.52 -11.99 -6.15
CA PHE A 815 9.29 -13.19 -5.82
C PHE A 815 8.39 -14.29 -5.24
N SER A 816 7.40 -13.91 -4.42
CA SER A 816 6.40 -14.84 -3.87
C SER A 816 5.43 -15.41 -4.89
N SER A 817 5.36 -14.89 -6.12
CA SER A 817 4.51 -15.43 -7.20
C SER A 817 5.20 -16.52 -8.02
N LEU A 818 6.51 -16.73 -7.85
CA LEU A 818 7.24 -17.78 -8.56
C LEU A 818 6.84 -19.15 -8.03
N ARG A 819 6.64 -20.12 -8.92
CA ARG A 819 6.26 -21.50 -8.60
C ARG A 819 7.17 -22.49 -9.31
N SER A 820 7.42 -23.59 -8.61
CA SER A 820 7.99 -24.81 -9.19
C SER A 820 6.89 -25.63 -9.86
N THR A 821 7.21 -26.27 -10.99
CA THR A 821 6.32 -27.24 -11.65
C THR A 821 6.63 -28.70 -11.30
N ASN A 822 7.74 -28.98 -10.59
CA ASN A 822 8.24 -30.35 -10.39
C ASN A 822 8.25 -30.79 -8.91
N SER A 823 7.38 -30.21 -8.08
CA SER A 823 7.14 -30.60 -6.66
C SER A 823 8.34 -30.45 -5.70
N SER A 824 9.55 -30.20 -6.20
CA SER A 824 10.75 -30.01 -5.38
C SER A 824 10.78 -28.62 -4.74
N PRO A 825 11.08 -28.52 -3.42
CA PRO A 825 11.25 -27.23 -2.73
C PRO A 825 12.52 -26.47 -3.16
N LEU A 826 13.37 -27.06 -3.99
CA LEU A 826 14.55 -26.42 -4.59
C LEU A 826 14.34 -25.97 -6.04
N ASP A 827 13.20 -26.31 -6.63
CA ASP A 827 12.77 -25.78 -7.93
C ASP A 827 11.95 -24.49 -7.71
N GLY A 828 11.70 -23.69 -8.76
CA GLY A 828 10.97 -22.43 -8.64
C GLY A 828 11.78 -21.29 -7.98
N PRO A 829 11.24 -20.52 -7.00
CA PRO A 829 11.89 -19.31 -6.48
C PRO A 829 13.30 -19.56 -5.92
N VAL A 830 13.57 -20.75 -5.35
CA VAL A 830 14.89 -21.10 -4.83
C VAL A 830 15.92 -21.16 -5.95
N LEU A 831 15.64 -21.88 -7.04
CA LEU A 831 16.54 -21.99 -8.18
C LEU A 831 16.76 -20.62 -8.85
N VAL A 832 15.72 -19.80 -8.98
CA VAL A 832 15.84 -18.42 -9.50
C VAL A 832 16.81 -17.60 -8.64
N TYR A 833 16.67 -17.66 -7.31
CA TYR A 833 17.62 -17.02 -6.40
C TYR A 833 19.05 -17.57 -6.56
N THR A 834 19.22 -18.89 -6.56
CA THR A 834 20.53 -19.54 -6.73
C THR A 834 21.20 -19.11 -8.03
N LYS A 835 20.48 -19.03 -9.15
CA LYS A 835 21.01 -18.54 -10.42
C LYS A 835 21.41 -17.07 -10.40
N ILE A 836 20.66 -16.22 -9.71
CA ILE A 836 21.05 -14.82 -9.51
C ILE A 836 22.34 -14.74 -8.70
N ILE A 837 22.50 -15.54 -7.65
CA ILE A 837 23.74 -15.57 -6.86
C ILE A 837 24.91 -16.13 -7.68
N ASP A 838 24.70 -17.20 -8.43
CA ASP A 838 25.68 -17.77 -9.36
C ASP A 838 26.16 -16.72 -10.37
N TRP A 839 25.22 -15.99 -10.97
CA TRP A 839 25.50 -14.90 -11.90
C TRP A 839 26.36 -13.83 -11.23
N LEU A 840 25.97 -13.36 -10.05
CA LEU A 840 26.71 -12.34 -9.30
C LEU A 840 28.13 -12.80 -8.92
N GLN A 841 28.31 -14.07 -8.58
CA GLN A 841 29.62 -14.65 -8.28
C GLN A 841 30.49 -14.77 -9.54
N SER A 842 29.91 -15.25 -10.65
CA SER A 842 30.63 -15.36 -11.93
C SER A 842 31.10 -13.99 -12.44
N ILE A 843 30.24 -12.97 -12.47
CA ILE A 843 30.62 -11.63 -12.96
C ILE A 843 31.60 -10.88 -12.05
N SER A 844 31.70 -11.28 -10.77
CA SER A 844 32.64 -10.66 -9.82
C SER A 844 34.01 -11.34 -9.78
N THR A 845 34.09 -12.64 -10.10
CA THR A 845 35.32 -13.45 -9.98
C THR A 845 35.87 -13.91 -11.34
N GLY A 846 35.06 -13.87 -12.39
CA GLY A 846 35.36 -14.49 -13.69
C GLY A 846 35.19 -16.02 -13.70
N ALA A 847 34.74 -16.62 -12.60
CA ALA A 847 34.56 -18.06 -12.49
C ALA A 847 33.48 -18.58 -13.44
N LYS A 848 33.69 -19.82 -13.89
CA LYS A 848 32.77 -20.57 -14.76
C LYS A 848 31.85 -21.43 -13.93
N ILE A 849 30.61 -21.57 -14.36
CA ILE A 849 29.58 -22.30 -13.63
C ILE A 849 29.09 -23.47 -14.47
N LEU A 850 29.19 -24.66 -13.89
CA LEU A 850 28.66 -25.91 -14.44
C LEU A 850 27.34 -26.21 -13.74
N ASP A 851 26.28 -26.27 -14.53
CA ASP A 851 24.99 -26.79 -14.11
C ASP A 851 24.94 -28.28 -14.40
N LEU A 852 25.16 -29.06 -13.35
CA LEU A 852 25.25 -30.51 -13.40
C LEU A 852 23.92 -31.13 -12.98
N THR A 853 23.44 -32.10 -13.75
CA THR A 853 22.38 -33.03 -13.30
C THR A 853 22.94 -34.45 -13.28
N ILE A 854 22.91 -35.10 -12.12
CA ILE A 854 23.38 -36.48 -11.92
C ILE A 854 22.62 -37.16 -10.78
N LEU A 855 22.35 -38.45 -10.92
CA LEU A 855 21.60 -39.26 -9.95
C LEU A 855 22.38 -40.53 -9.61
N PRO A 856 22.86 -40.71 -8.36
CA PRO A 856 23.33 -41.99 -7.85
C PRO A 856 22.17 -42.97 -7.70
N GLU A 857 22.35 -44.20 -8.21
CA GLU A 857 21.30 -45.22 -8.26
C GLU A 857 20.65 -45.51 -6.91
N GLY A 858 21.45 -45.82 -5.89
CA GLY A 858 20.93 -46.23 -4.59
C GLY A 858 20.11 -45.12 -3.92
N LEU A 859 20.48 -43.86 -4.13
CA LEU A 859 19.80 -42.72 -3.54
C LEU A 859 18.52 -42.31 -4.28
N TYR A 860 18.26 -42.83 -5.48
CA TYR A 860 17.19 -42.36 -6.37
C TYR A 860 15.97 -43.28 -6.36
N ASP A 861 14.81 -42.71 -6.02
CA ASP A 861 13.52 -43.39 -6.12
C ASP A 861 12.84 -43.03 -7.46
N PRO A 862 12.69 -43.97 -8.40
CA PRO A 862 12.05 -43.72 -9.69
C PRO A 862 10.55 -43.46 -9.59
N ASN A 863 9.87 -43.86 -8.51
CA ASN A 863 8.44 -43.62 -8.32
C ASN A 863 8.18 -42.18 -7.87
N ALA A 864 8.98 -41.69 -6.91
CA ALA A 864 8.95 -40.29 -6.49
C ALA A 864 9.63 -39.35 -7.51
N ASN A 865 10.44 -39.89 -8.42
CA ASN A 865 11.33 -39.14 -9.32
C ASN A 865 12.19 -38.14 -8.54
N ALA A 866 12.71 -38.58 -7.39
CA ALA A 866 13.49 -37.79 -6.46
C ALA A 866 14.60 -38.64 -5.82
N MET A 867 15.69 -38.01 -5.41
CA MET A 867 16.77 -38.66 -4.68
C MET A 867 16.92 -38.13 -3.25
N VAL A 868 17.41 -39.01 -2.37
CA VAL A 868 18.02 -38.59 -1.10
C VAL A 868 19.23 -37.73 -1.42
N ARG A 869 19.32 -36.55 -0.82
CA ARG A 869 20.33 -35.55 -1.17
C ARG A 869 21.70 -35.93 -0.62
N ASP A 870 22.73 -35.75 -1.44
CA ASP A 870 24.11 -35.97 -1.02
C ASP A 870 25.10 -35.07 -1.80
N THR A 871 26.38 -35.09 -1.40
CA THR A 871 27.44 -34.31 -2.01
C THR A 871 28.22 -35.08 -3.06
N VAL A 872 28.48 -34.43 -4.19
CA VAL A 872 29.41 -34.91 -5.23
C VAL A 872 30.66 -34.04 -5.29
N LYS A 873 31.79 -34.66 -5.66
CA LYS A 873 32.99 -33.94 -6.10
C LYS A 873 33.05 -33.98 -7.62
N VAL A 874 33.20 -32.82 -8.22
CA VAL A 874 33.27 -32.65 -9.68
C VAL A 874 34.63 -32.10 -10.05
N TYR A 875 35.28 -32.71 -11.03
CA TYR A 875 36.57 -32.31 -11.54
C TYR A 875 36.46 -31.94 -13.01
N LEU A 876 37.14 -30.87 -13.39
CA LEU A 876 37.41 -30.58 -14.80
C LEU A 876 38.76 -31.18 -15.17
N ARG A 877 38.77 -31.96 -16.25
CA ARG A 877 39.93 -32.67 -16.76
C ARG A 877 40.24 -32.16 -18.16
N ASN A 878 41.52 -32.02 -18.51
CA ASN A 878 41.92 -31.68 -19.88
C ASN A 878 41.28 -32.64 -20.89
N ALA A 879 40.98 -32.16 -22.10
CA ALA A 879 40.45 -32.99 -23.19
C ALA A 879 41.50 -33.91 -23.84
N THR A 880 42.78 -33.68 -23.58
CA THR A 880 43.90 -34.43 -24.15
C THR A 880 44.62 -35.21 -23.06
N SER A 881 45.17 -36.38 -23.44
CA SER A 881 46.03 -37.19 -22.58
C SER A 881 47.19 -36.35 -22.04
N PRO A 882 47.55 -36.44 -20.74
CA PRO A 882 47.11 -37.41 -19.73
C PRO A 882 45.83 -37.01 -18.96
N PHE A 883 44.98 -36.15 -19.52
CA PHE A 883 43.72 -35.67 -18.92
C PHE A 883 43.92 -35.10 -17.51
N ALA A 884 44.95 -34.26 -17.35
CA ALA A 884 45.28 -33.65 -16.07
C ALA A 884 44.08 -32.88 -15.49
N ARG A 885 43.95 -32.89 -14.16
CA ARG A 885 42.92 -32.12 -13.46
C ARG A 885 43.25 -30.63 -13.55
N VAL A 886 42.29 -29.86 -14.06
CA VAL A 886 42.38 -28.40 -14.22
C VAL A 886 41.78 -27.70 -13.01
N ASP A 887 40.63 -28.18 -12.56
CA ASP A 887 39.90 -27.56 -11.46
C ASP A 887 39.01 -28.60 -10.75
N SER A 888 38.46 -28.23 -9.60
CA SER A 888 37.58 -29.07 -8.80
C SER A 888 36.55 -28.24 -8.06
N GLY A 889 35.36 -28.80 -7.89
CA GLY A 889 34.32 -28.26 -7.03
C GLY A 889 33.61 -29.36 -6.27
N LYS A 890 32.96 -28.98 -5.16
CA LYS A 890 32.08 -29.85 -4.40
C LYS A 890 30.68 -29.24 -4.42
N ALA A 891 29.67 -30.06 -4.68
CA ALA A 891 28.28 -29.62 -4.81
C ALA A 891 27.36 -30.52 -3.99
N TYR A 892 26.29 -29.96 -3.45
CA TYR A 892 25.22 -30.70 -2.77
C TYR A 892 24.03 -30.81 -3.72
N LEU A 893 23.64 -32.04 -4.07
CA LEU A 893 22.62 -32.29 -5.07
C LEU A 893 21.22 -31.93 -4.53
N SER A 894 20.35 -31.45 -5.41
CA SER A 894 18.92 -31.33 -5.15
C SER A 894 18.24 -32.71 -5.17
N PRO A 895 16.97 -32.83 -4.73
CA PRO A 895 16.18 -34.03 -4.94
C PRO A 895 16.04 -34.41 -6.42
N SER A 896 16.19 -33.47 -7.35
CA SER A 896 16.19 -33.73 -8.80
C SER A 896 17.58 -34.08 -9.36
N GLY A 897 18.60 -34.20 -8.50
CA GLY A 897 19.99 -34.49 -8.90
C GLY A 897 20.75 -33.30 -9.47
N GLN A 898 20.26 -32.07 -9.28
CA GLN A 898 20.86 -30.85 -9.84
C GLN A 898 21.81 -30.17 -8.86
N ALA A 899 22.89 -29.59 -9.38
CA ALA A 899 23.74 -28.67 -8.63
C ALA A 899 24.51 -27.70 -9.55
N SER A 900 24.78 -26.50 -9.03
CA SER A 900 25.72 -25.55 -9.64
C SER A 900 27.12 -25.74 -9.08
N VAL A 901 28.14 -25.84 -9.93
CA VAL A 901 29.55 -25.99 -9.53
C VAL A 901 30.38 -24.86 -10.12
N LEU A 902 31.11 -24.15 -9.26
CA LEU A 902 31.94 -23.01 -9.64
C LEU A 902 33.41 -23.42 -9.84
N PHE A 903 33.99 -23.05 -10.98
CA PHE A 903 35.37 -23.32 -11.38
C PHE A 903 36.11 -22.02 -11.68
N SER A 904 37.16 -21.73 -10.92
CA SER A 904 37.93 -20.49 -11.03
C SER A 904 39.02 -20.55 -12.11
N ASN A 905 39.51 -21.75 -12.42
CA ASN A 905 40.62 -21.97 -13.37
C ASN A 905 40.13 -22.39 -14.77
N ALA A 906 38.82 -22.56 -14.94
CA ALA A 906 38.22 -22.90 -16.23
C ALA A 906 38.13 -21.68 -17.17
N SER A 907 38.36 -21.94 -18.45
CA SER A 907 38.28 -20.93 -19.52
C SER A 907 37.10 -21.20 -20.45
N ASN A 908 36.51 -20.12 -20.99
CA ASN A 908 35.57 -20.27 -22.11
C ASN A 908 36.34 -20.72 -23.35
N GLY A 909 35.71 -21.46 -24.26
CA GLY A 909 36.37 -21.88 -25.50
C GLY A 909 37.30 -23.10 -25.35
N VAL A 910 37.51 -23.61 -24.14
CA VAL A 910 38.38 -24.77 -23.86
C VAL A 910 37.53 -26.00 -23.55
N ASN A 911 37.91 -27.14 -24.13
CA ASN A 911 37.25 -28.43 -23.94
C ASN A 911 37.77 -29.13 -22.67
N TYR A 912 36.85 -29.60 -21.83
CA TYR A 912 37.12 -30.33 -20.59
C TYR A 912 36.24 -31.57 -20.46
N TYR A 913 36.80 -32.69 -20.01
CA TYR A 913 35.98 -33.77 -19.50
C TYR A 913 35.45 -33.40 -18.10
N ILE A 914 34.18 -33.73 -17.85
CA ILE A 914 33.55 -33.60 -16.53
C ILE A 914 33.66 -34.96 -15.83
N GLN A 915 34.41 -35.03 -14.75
CA GLN A 915 34.53 -36.23 -13.90
C GLN A 915 33.73 -36.02 -12.62
N VAL A 916 32.80 -36.90 -12.32
CA VAL A 916 31.99 -36.85 -11.09
C VAL A 916 32.34 -38.04 -10.19
N LYS A 917 32.59 -37.77 -8.91
CA LYS A 917 32.83 -38.78 -7.86
C LYS A 917 31.84 -38.60 -6.71
N HIS A 918 31.32 -39.71 -6.23
CA HIS A 918 30.44 -39.81 -5.07
C HIS A 918 31.06 -40.71 -3.99
N ARG A 919 30.55 -40.68 -2.75
CA ARG A 919 31.10 -41.51 -1.64
C ARG A 919 30.89 -43.01 -1.82
N ASN A 920 29.86 -43.42 -2.54
CA ASN A 920 29.44 -44.83 -2.66
C ASN A 920 28.94 -45.22 -4.07
N ALA A 921 29.13 -44.33 -5.06
CA ALA A 921 28.79 -44.60 -6.45
C ALA A 921 30.02 -44.59 -7.37
N MET A 922 29.87 -45.25 -8.51
CA MET A 922 30.85 -45.39 -9.56
C MET A 922 31.28 -44.02 -10.08
N GLU A 923 32.58 -43.87 -10.28
CA GLU A 923 33.14 -42.68 -10.91
C GLU A 923 32.71 -42.59 -12.38
N THR A 924 32.10 -41.45 -12.76
CA THR A 924 31.52 -41.27 -14.09
C THR A 924 32.09 -40.04 -14.78
N TRP A 925 32.44 -40.19 -16.07
CA TRP A 925 32.99 -39.13 -16.92
C TRP A 925 31.99 -38.74 -18.01
N SER A 926 32.01 -37.48 -18.46
CA SER A 926 31.26 -37.06 -19.64
C SER A 926 31.70 -37.85 -20.89
N LYS A 927 30.76 -38.22 -21.77
CA LYS A 927 31.06 -38.99 -23.00
C LYS A 927 32.12 -38.31 -23.86
N LEU A 928 31.99 -37.00 -24.03
CA LEU A 928 32.90 -36.14 -24.79
C LEU A 928 33.34 -34.96 -23.94
N PRO A 929 34.47 -34.31 -24.28
CA PRO A 929 34.83 -33.03 -23.70
C PRO A 929 33.74 -31.98 -23.94
N GLN A 930 33.50 -31.14 -22.93
CA GLN A 930 32.51 -30.08 -22.90
C GLN A 930 33.19 -28.73 -22.74
N MET A 931 32.55 -27.67 -23.21
CA MET A 931 33.14 -26.34 -23.26
C MET A 931 32.24 -25.31 -22.58
N PHE A 932 32.83 -24.44 -21.76
CA PHE A 932 32.13 -23.29 -21.22
C PHE A 932 31.99 -22.21 -22.29
N SER A 933 30.81 -21.57 -22.34
CA SER A 933 30.53 -20.40 -23.16
C SER A 933 29.79 -19.37 -22.33
N GLY A 934 30.18 -18.09 -22.43
CA GLY A 934 29.56 -17.03 -21.62
C GLY A 934 29.65 -17.27 -20.11
N ASN A 935 30.71 -17.95 -19.65
CA ASN A 935 30.92 -18.41 -18.28
C ASN A 935 30.01 -19.54 -17.78
N GLN A 936 29.26 -20.20 -18.67
CA GLN A 936 28.32 -21.25 -18.28
C GLN A 936 28.52 -22.53 -19.10
N LEU A 937 28.21 -23.68 -18.49
CA LEU A 937 28.06 -24.97 -19.13
C LEU A 937 26.93 -25.73 -18.43
N THR A 938 26.05 -26.39 -19.18
CA THR A 938 25.04 -27.31 -18.63
C THR A 938 25.36 -28.73 -19.08
N TYR A 939 25.38 -29.67 -18.15
CA TYR A 939 25.58 -31.09 -18.46
C TYR A 939 24.66 -31.98 -17.64
N ASP A 940 23.77 -32.68 -18.34
CA ASP A 940 22.82 -33.62 -17.75
C ASP A 940 23.20 -35.06 -18.12
N PHE A 941 23.62 -35.84 -17.13
CA PHE A 941 23.93 -37.27 -17.29
C PHE A 941 22.69 -38.13 -17.48
N THR A 942 21.53 -37.66 -17.03
CA THR A 942 20.35 -38.50 -16.81
C THR A 942 19.45 -38.65 -18.04
N THR A 943 19.75 -37.96 -19.15
CA THR A 943 18.90 -37.93 -20.35
C THR A 943 19.13 -39.11 -21.30
N ALA A 944 20.33 -39.69 -21.31
CA ALA A 944 20.69 -40.79 -22.20
C ALA A 944 21.93 -41.52 -21.67
N ILE A 945 22.05 -42.83 -21.95
CA ILE A 945 23.25 -43.62 -21.63
C ILE A 945 24.52 -43.02 -22.25
N THR A 946 24.37 -42.43 -23.44
CA THR A 946 25.45 -41.79 -24.21
C THR A 946 25.96 -40.47 -23.63
N LYS A 947 25.47 -40.07 -22.45
CA LYS A 947 26.04 -38.96 -21.68
C LYS A 947 27.22 -39.41 -20.82
N ALA A 948 27.39 -40.70 -20.53
CA ALA A 948 28.56 -41.20 -19.81
C ALA A 948 29.62 -41.75 -20.78
N TYR A 949 30.89 -41.60 -20.42
CA TYR A 949 31.97 -42.27 -21.13
C TYR A 949 31.77 -43.80 -21.06
N GLY A 950 31.97 -44.46 -22.20
CA GLY A 950 31.71 -45.90 -22.34
C GLY A 950 30.26 -46.34 -22.13
N ASP A 951 29.29 -45.41 -22.12
CA ASP A 951 27.87 -45.71 -21.88
C ASP A 951 27.64 -46.40 -20.51
N ASN A 952 28.47 -46.03 -19.53
CA ASN A 952 28.55 -46.69 -18.22
C ASN A 952 27.54 -46.15 -17.19
N MET A 953 26.25 -46.33 -17.46
CA MET A 953 25.13 -45.94 -16.58
C MET A 953 23.96 -46.92 -16.69
N LYS A 954 23.08 -46.92 -15.69
CA LYS A 954 21.86 -47.75 -15.65
C LYS A 954 20.62 -46.92 -15.92
N GLN A 955 19.63 -47.49 -16.60
CA GLN A 955 18.31 -46.89 -16.70
C GLN A 955 17.47 -47.26 -15.47
N SER A 956 16.95 -46.26 -14.75
CA SER A 956 16.02 -46.42 -13.62
C SER A 956 14.77 -45.58 -13.87
N GLY A 957 13.65 -46.23 -14.16
CA GLY A 957 12.46 -45.55 -14.68
C GLY A 957 12.74 -44.82 -16.00
N SER A 958 12.43 -43.52 -16.06
CA SER A 958 12.68 -42.67 -17.24
C SER A 958 14.05 -41.98 -17.25
N ARG A 959 14.88 -42.20 -16.23
CA ARG A 959 16.13 -41.46 -15.99
C ARG A 959 17.34 -42.40 -16.04
N TRP A 960 18.49 -41.89 -16.43
CA TRP A 960 19.77 -42.59 -16.33
C TRP A 960 20.46 -42.24 -15.01
N VAL A 961 20.94 -43.25 -14.29
CA VAL A 961 21.60 -43.16 -13.00
C VAL A 961 23.02 -43.71 -13.08
N ILE A 962 23.92 -43.17 -12.25
CA ILE A 962 25.26 -43.75 -12.07
C ILE A 962 25.16 -44.91 -11.09
N TYR A 963 25.87 -46.00 -11.37
CA TYR A 963 25.85 -47.20 -10.54
C TYR A 963 26.29 -46.93 -9.10
N SER A 964 25.52 -47.40 -8.13
CA SER A 964 25.92 -47.42 -6.70
C SER A 964 26.57 -48.75 -6.35
N GLY A 965 27.51 -48.76 -5.40
CA GLY A 965 28.13 -49.99 -4.89
C GLY A 965 29.65 -50.00 -4.87
N ASP A 966 30.34 -49.09 -5.57
CA ASP A 966 31.80 -48.93 -5.43
C ASP A 966 32.09 -48.21 -4.10
N VAL A 967 32.10 -48.94 -2.99
CA VAL A 967 32.27 -48.38 -1.63
C VAL A 967 33.74 -48.27 -1.25
N ASN A 968 34.60 -49.09 -1.85
CA ASN A 968 36.03 -49.12 -1.59
C ASN A 968 36.85 -48.15 -2.51
N LYS A 969 36.25 -47.64 -3.60
CA LYS A 969 36.84 -46.70 -4.58
C LYS A 969 37.98 -47.25 -5.42
N ASP A 970 38.01 -48.55 -5.68
CA ASP A 970 39.00 -49.18 -6.55
C ASP A 970 38.65 -49.09 -8.05
N GLY A 971 37.39 -48.74 -8.37
CA GLY A 971 36.90 -48.59 -9.74
C GLY A 971 36.31 -49.87 -10.35
N ALA A 972 36.03 -50.88 -9.54
CA ALA A 972 35.12 -51.98 -9.83
C ALA A 972 33.94 -51.94 -8.84
N ILE A 973 32.83 -52.58 -9.17
CA ILE A 973 31.82 -53.00 -8.17
C ILE A 973 31.91 -54.51 -8.13
N ASP A 974 32.51 -55.06 -7.07
CA ASP A 974 32.79 -56.48 -6.99
C ASP A 974 32.47 -57.12 -5.62
N ALA A 975 32.86 -58.38 -5.44
CA ALA A 975 32.58 -59.13 -4.22
C ALA A 975 33.18 -58.48 -2.95
N SER A 976 34.24 -57.67 -3.08
CA SER A 976 34.84 -56.96 -1.95
C SER A 976 33.94 -55.81 -1.47
N ASP A 977 33.26 -55.13 -2.38
CA ASP A 977 32.27 -54.11 -2.05
C ASP A 977 31.03 -54.71 -1.38
N VAL A 978 30.47 -55.78 -1.96
CA VAL A 978 29.33 -56.50 -1.38
C VAL A 978 29.68 -57.02 0.01
N SER A 979 30.89 -57.57 0.19
CA SER A 979 31.34 -58.01 1.52
C SER A 979 31.42 -56.86 2.53
N ALA A 980 31.80 -55.65 2.11
CA ALA A 980 31.82 -54.50 2.99
C ALA A 980 30.41 -54.08 3.40
N VAL A 981 29.48 -53.99 2.45
CA VAL A 981 28.07 -53.64 2.72
C VAL A 981 27.38 -54.72 3.56
N ASP A 982 27.58 -56.00 3.26
CA ASP A 982 26.98 -57.13 3.98
C ASP A 982 27.50 -57.25 5.43
N ASN A 983 28.80 -57.04 5.65
CA ASN A 983 29.35 -56.99 7.00
C ASN A 983 28.76 -55.84 7.82
N ASP A 984 28.58 -54.66 7.24
CA ASP A 984 27.99 -53.51 7.94
C ASP A 984 26.47 -53.69 8.15
N SER A 985 25.77 -54.35 7.23
CA SER A 985 24.38 -54.77 7.36
C SER A 985 24.18 -55.77 8.50
N TYR A 986 25.03 -56.80 8.58
CA TYR A 986 25.04 -57.76 9.69
C TYR A 986 25.28 -57.07 11.04
N ASN A 987 26.14 -56.06 11.06
CA ASN A 987 26.42 -55.26 12.25
C ASN A 987 25.36 -54.19 12.55
N SER A 988 24.33 -54.06 11.69
CA SER A 988 23.27 -53.05 11.81
C SER A 988 23.82 -51.63 11.95
N LEU A 989 24.85 -51.31 11.16
CA LEU A 989 25.46 -49.99 11.18
C LEU A 989 24.45 -48.93 10.73
N SER A 990 24.53 -47.73 11.29
CA SER A 990 23.59 -46.63 11.01
C SER A 990 24.28 -45.26 10.98
N GLY A 991 23.60 -44.29 10.37
CA GLY A 991 24.05 -42.93 10.13
C GLY A 991 24.79 -42.76 8.80
N TYR A 992 25.45 -41.61 8.62
CA TYR A 992 26.13 -41.23 7.37
C TYR A 992 27.44 -42.02 7.15
N VAL A 993 27.33 -43.27 6.71
CA VAL A 993 28.45 -44.19 6.41
C VAL A 993 28.56 -44.48 4.91
N VAL A 994 29.66 -45.06 4.44
CA VAL A 994 29.91 -45.27 3.00
C VAL A 994 29.15 -46.47 2.41
N THR A 995 28.78 -47.41 3.26
CA THR A 995 28.06 -48.66 2.93
C THR A 995 26.54 -48.50 2.90
N ASP A 996 26.02 -47.39 3.43
CA ASP A 996 24.64 -46.95 3.23
C ASP A 996 24.52 -46.40 1.79
N LEU A 997 23.96 -47.22 0.90
CA LEU A 997 23.79 -46.92 -0.53
C LEU A 997 22.46 -46.23 -0.80
N THR A 998 21.43 -46.47 0.02
CA THR A 998 20.08 -45.94 -0.14
C THR A 998 19.89 -44.56 0.50
N GLY A 999 20.73 -44.22 1.48
CA GLY A 999 20.72 -42.95 2.20
C GLY A 999 19.61 -42.85 3.24
N ASP A 1000 19.09 -43.97 3.73
CA ASP A 1000 17.99 -44.02 4.70
C ASP A 1000 18.46 -44.06 6.17
N ASP A 1001 19.76 -43.80 6.40
CA ASP A 1001 20.48 -43.84 7.68
C ASP A 1001 20.68 -45.26 8.26
N PHE A 1002 20.34 -46.33 7.55
CA PHE A 1002 20.61 -47.71 7.97
C PHE A 1002 21.38 -48.46 6.88
N VAL A 1003 22.31 -49.32 7.28
CA VAL A 1003 22.89 -50.31 6.35
C VAL A 1003 22.10 -51.60 6.52
N ASP A 1004 21.38 -52.02 5.50
CA ASP A 1004 20.56 -53.23 5.56
C ASP A 1004 20.54 -54.04 4.25
N ALA A 1005 19.60 -54.99 4.14
CA ALA A 1005 19.49 -55.85 2.97
C ALA A 1005 19.19 -55.09 1.66
N SER A 1006 18.62 -53.89 1.74
CA SER A 1006 18.34 -53.05 0.58
C SER A 1006 19.63 -52.48 -0.02
N ASP A 1007 20.60 -52.06 0.80
CA ASP A 1007 21.92 -51.63 0.33
C ASP A 1007 22.71 -52.78 -0.28
N VAL A 1008 22.70 -53.94 0.40
CA VAL A 1008 23.34 -55.17 -0.10
C VAL A 1008 22.77 -55.52 -1.48
N SER A 1009 21.44 -55.43 -1.64
CA SER A 1009 20.79 -55.72 -2.93
C SER A 1009 21.22 -54.76 -4.04
N VAL A 1010 21.38 -53.46 -3.76
CA VAL A 1010 21.88 -52.49 -4.76
C VAL A 1010 23.28 -52.88 -5.21
N CYS A 1011 24.17 -53.20 -4.27
CA CYS A 1011 25.55 -53.58 -4.57
C CYS A 1011 25.62 -54.90 -5.35
N ASP A 1012 24.93 -55.95 -4.88
CA ASP A 1012 24.97 -57.31 -5.44
C ASP A 1012 24.42 -57.39 -6.88
N ASN A 1013 23.35 -56.64 -7.15
CA ASN A 1013 22.80 -56.50 -8.51
C ASN A 1013 23.84 -55.91 -9.49
N ASN A 1014 24.66 -54.96 -9.02
CA ASN A 1014 25.68 -54.32 -9.84
C ASN A 1014 26.96 -55.16 -9.96
N VAL A 1015 27.31 -55.96 -8.95
CA VAL A 1015 28.37 -56.98 -9.07
C VAL A 1015 28.02 -57.99 -10.16
N THR A 1016 26.78 -58.47 -10.19
CA THR A 1016 26.32 -59.51 -11.12
C THR A 1016 26.47 -59.13 -12.59
N ILE A 1017 26.36 -57.83 -12.92
CA ILE A 1017 26.51 -57.31 -14.29
C ILE A 1017 27.95 -56.87 -14.63
N GLY A 1018 28.86 -56.91 -13.66
CA GLY A 1018 30.28 -56.57 -13.84
C GLY A 1018 30.51 -55.09 -14.18
N VAL A 1019 30.15 -54.19 -13.26
CA VAL A 1019 30.37 -52.74 -13.44
C VAL A 1019 31.83 -52.39 -13.16
N TYR A 1020 32.48 -51.70 -14.12
CA TYR A 1020 33.83 -51.16 -13.97
C TYR A 1020 33.87 -49.67 -14.35
N ARG A 1021 34.84 -48.94 -13.83
CA ARG A 1021 35.10 -47.54 -14.18
C ARG A 1021 35.43 -47.42 -15.67
N SER A 1022 34.68 -46.57 -16.37
CA SER A 1022 34.95 -46.20 -17.76
C SER A 1022 35.41 -44.74 -17.86
N ALA A 1023 36.62 -44.52 -18.37
CA ALA A 1023 37.23 -43.20 -18.49
C ALA A 1023 38.15 -43.13 -19.74
N PRO A 1024 38.48 -41.93 -20.25
CA PRO A 1024 39.46 -41.76 -21.31
C PRO A 1024 40.83 -42.35 -20.94
N ALA A 1025 41.39 -43.20 -21.81
CA ALA A 1025 42.67 -43.87 -21.57
C ALA A 1025 43.85 -42.98 -22.01
N PRO A 1026 44.94 -42.86 -21.21
CA PRO A 1026 46.13 -42.14 -21.63
C PRO A 1026 46.74 -42.76 -22.90
N THR A 1027 47.24 -41.93 -23.81
CA THR A 1027 47.98 -42.41 -24.98
C THR A 1027 49.34 -42.90 -24.51
N VAL A 1028 49.59 -44.21 -24.58
CA VAL A 1028 50.94 -44.75 -24.46
C VAL A 1028 51.64 -44.45 -25.78
N TYR A 1029 52.72 -43.67 -25.77
CA TYR A 1029 53.54 -43.44 -26.97
C TYR A 1029 54.15 -44.78 -27.39
N SER A 1030 53.66 -45.38 -28.48
CA SER A 1030 54.36 -46.45 -29.19
C SER A 1030 55.30 -45.80 -30.22
N GLY A 1031 56.47 -45.34 -29.75
CA GLY A 1031 57.57 -44.92 -30.61
C GLY A 1031 58.63 -46.03 -30.63
N SER A 1032 58.79 -46.67 -31.79
CA SER A 1032 59.92 -47.56 -32.07
C SER A 1032 61.20 -46.74 -32.22
N GLU A 1033 61.95 -46.55 -31.13
CA GLU A 1033 63.39 -46.28 -31.17
C GLU A 1033 64.04 -47.07 -30.02
N GLU A 1034 64.59 -48.24 -30.37
CA GLU A 1034 65.74 -48.77 -29.65
C GLU A 1034 66.91 -47.76 -29.76
N ASP A 1035 67.76 -47.74 -28.74
CA ASP A 1035 69.05 -47.03 -28.65
C ASP A 1035 69.05 -45.54 -28.24
N ASN A 1036 68.72 -45.27 -26.97
CA ASN A 1036 69.64 -44.67 -25.98
C ASN A 1036 68.88 -44.29 -24.69
N LEU A 1037 68.90 -45.17 -23.69
CA LEU A 1037 68.56 -44.80 -22.32
C LEU A 1037 69.81 -44.19 -21.65
N PRO A 1038 69.82 -42.90 -21.27
CA PRO A 1038 70.71 -42.47 -20.20
C PRO A 1038 70.25 -43.15 -18.90
N SER A 1039 71.19 -43.82 -18.23
CA SER A 1039 70.99 -44.58 -17.00
C SER A 1039 70.19 -43.79 -15.96
N LEU A 1040 68.94 -44.19 -15.73
CA LEU A 1040 68.16 -43.74 -14.58
C LEU A 1040 68.58 -44.56 -13.34
N ASP A 1041 68.78 -43.83 -12.26
CA ASP A 1041 69.27 -44.24 -10.95
C ASP A 1041 68.51 -45.43 -10.33
N ASN A 1042 69.26 -46.39 -9.79
CA ASN A 1042 68.79 -47.67 -9.20
C ASN A 1042 68.14 -47.51 -7.81
N SER A 1043 67.70 -46.30 -7.44
CA SER A 1043 67.13 -46.03 -6.11
C SER A 1043 65.62 -46.30 -5.99
N VAL A 1044 64.89 -46.41 -7.10
CA VAL A 1044 63.41 -46.56 -7.08
C VAL A 1044 62.93 -48.02 -7.19
N LEU A 1045 63.82 -48.96 -7.55
CA LEU A 1045 63.48 -50.40 -7.67
C LEU A 1045 63.64 -51.20 -6.36
N ASN A 1046 64.20 -50.60 -5.30
CA ASN A 1046 64.40 -51.28 -4.02
C ASN A 1046 63.26 -51.07 -3.01
N GLU A 1047 62.44 -50.03 -3.12
CA GLU A 1047 61.30 -49.83 -2.20
C GLU A 1047 60.16 -50.83 -2.47
N PHE A 1048 59.88 -51.17 -3.74
CA PHE A 1048 58.81 -52.12 -4.07
C PHE A 1048 59.15 -53.59 -3.74
N LYS A 1049 60.43 -53.94 -3.60
CA LYS A 1049 60.84 -55.31 -3.21
C LYS A 1049 60.77 -55.56 -1.70
N ILE A 1050 60.92 -54.52 -0.88
CA ILE A 1050 60.90 -54.66 0.59
C ILE A 1050 59.47 -54.87 1.08
N ASP A 1051 58.48 -54.15 0.55
CA ASP A 1051 57.08 -54.26 0.98
C ASP A 1051 56.43 -55.60 0.59
N HIS A 1052 56.78 -56.15 -0.57
CA HIS A 1052 56.27 -57.48 -0.97
C HIS A 1052 56.86 -58.61 -0.11
N GLU A 1053 58.12 -58.49 0.34
CA GLU A 1053 58.75 -59.46 1.23
C GLU A 1053 58.24 -59.37 2.68
N ILE A 1054 57.91 -58.16 3.15
CA ILE A 1054 57.30 -57.94 4.47
C ILE A 1054 55.88 -58.52 4.48
N TYR A 1055 55.08 -58.25 3.46
CA TYR A 1055 53.72 -58.78 3.33
C TYR A 1055 53.68 -60.32 3.35
N GLU A 1056 54.57 -60.98 2.58
CA GLU A 1056 54.67 -62.44 2.55
C GLU A 1056 55.15 -63.05 3.88
N LYS A 1057 56.02 -62.35 4.62
CA LYS A 1057 56.49 -62.79 5.95
C LYS A 1057 55.47 -62.55 7.07
N THR A 1058 54.57 -61.57 6.94
CA THR A 1058 53.62 -61.20 8.01
C THR A 1058 52.22 -61.80 7.86
N LYS A 1059 51.82 -62.29 6.67
CA LYS A 1059 50.44 -62.70 6.40
C LYS A 1059 49.89 -63.85 7.27
N ASN A 1060 50.77 -64.63 7.90
CA ASN A 1060 50.41 -65.77 8.75
C ASN A 1060 50.82 -65.61 10.23
N MET A 1061 51.23 -64.41 10.68
CA MET A 1061 51.52 -64.18 12.10
C MET A 1061 50.24 -63.94 12.88
N ASN A 1062 49.86 -64.89 13.75
CA ASN A 1062 48.76 -64.71 14.70
C ASN A 1062 49.05 -63.52 15.62
N LYS A 1063 48.03 -62.67 15.82
CA LYS A 1063 48.04 -61.57 16.79
C LYS A 1063 48.43 -62.09 18.18
N VAL A 1064 49.61 -61.69 18.67
CA VAL A 1064 49.90 -61.74 20.10
C VAL A 1064 49.18 -60.54 20.72
N SER A 1065 48.10 -60.79 21.45
CA SER A 1065 47.48 -59.76 22.30
C SER A 1065 48.41 -59.49 23.48
N ASP A 1066 49.07 -58.33 23.49
CA ASP A 1066 49.70 -57.79 24.69
C ASP A 1066 48.58 -57.34 25.66
N PRO A 1067 48.44 -57.95 26.86
CA PRO A 1067 47.39 -57.60 27.81
C PRO A 1067 47.57 -56.21 28.47
N ASN A 1068 48.64 -55.47 28.17
CA ASN A 1068 48.97 -54.22 28.88
C ASN A 1068 48.72 -52.93 28.09
N PHE A 1069 48.17 -52.97 26.87
CA PHE A 1069 47.86 -51.75 26.13
C PHE A 1069 46.51 -51.15 26.56
N LYS A 1070 46.52 -50.24 27.55
CA LYS A 1070 45.33 -49.47 27.97
C LYS A 1070 45.28 -48.12 27.26
N ARG A 1071 44.17 -47.86 26.55
CA ARG A 1071 43.90 -46.57 25.89
C ARG A 1071 42.87 -45.79 26.69
N GLU A 1072 43.32 -44.92 27.59
CA GLU A 1072 42.42 -44.04 28.35
C GLU A 1072 41.84 -42.96 27.45
N THR A 1073 40.51 -42.90 27.34
CA THR A 1073 39.81 -41.85 26.61
C THR A 1073 38.90 -41.08 27.58
N LYS A 1074 39.05 -39.74 27.62
CA LYS A 1074 38.20 -38.86 28.42
C LYS A 1074 37.10 -38.26 27.56
N PHE A 1075 35.88 -38.30 28.06
CA PHE A 1075 34.75 -37.63 27.42
C PHE A 1075 33.95 -36.83 28.45
N ALA A 1076 33.35 -35.74 27.97
CA ALA A 1076 32.58 -34.79 28.76
C ALA A 1076 31.10 -35.12 28.62
N GLU A 1077 30.41 -35.31 29.76
CA GLU A 1077 28.97 -35.55 29.77
C GLU A 1077 28.28 -34.42 30.54
N ARG A 1078 27.13 -33.97 30.03
CA ARG A 1078 26.43 -32.78 30.55
C ARG A 1078 25.21 -33.24 31.35
N LYS A 1079 25.22 -33.03 32.67
CA LYS A 1079 24.07 -33.30 33.53
C LYS A 1079 23.76 -32.06 34.38
N ASN A 1080 22.48 -31.67 34.40
CA ASN A 1080 21.97 -30.53 35.16
C ASN A 1080 22.79 -29.24 35.00
N ASN A 1081 23.10 -28.86 33.75
CA ASN A 1081 23.80 -27.62 33.39
C ASN A 1081 25.23 -27.43 33.95
N ARG A 1082 25.91 -28.49 34.40
CA ARG A 1082 27.38 -28.49 34.56
C ARG A 1082 28.01 -29.65 33.79
N VAL A 1083 29.25 -29.44 33.35
CA VAL A 1083 30.06 -30.44 32.63
C VAL A 1083 30.99 -31.09 33.64
N GLU A 1084 30.92 -32.41 33.76
CA GLU A 1084 31.88 -33.21 34.54
C GLU A 1084 32.60 -34.18 33.60
N TYR A 1085 33.87 -34.45 33.88
CA TYR A 1085 34.71 -35.34 33.09
C TYR A 1085 34.90 -36.66 33.82
N LYS A 1086 34.51 -37.78 33.19
CA LYS A 1086 34.82 -39.13 33.69
C LYS A 1086 35.81 -39.83 32.76
N THR A 1087 36.63 -40.68 33.37
CA THR A 1087 37.63 -41.50 32.67
C THR A 1087 37.17 -42.95 32.74
N LEU A 1088 36.95 -43.58 31.58
CA LEU A 1088 36.80 -45.02 31.46
C LEU A 1088 38.17 -45.60 31.07
N LYS A 1089 38.59 -46.64 31.79
CA LYS A 1089 39.89 -47.30 31.62
C LYS A 1089 39.81 -48.43 30.62
#